data_AF-A0A0F2NSZ4-F1
#
_entry.id   AF-A0A0F2NSZ4-F1
#
_cell.length_a   1.000
_cell.length_b   1.000
_cell.length_c   1.000
_cell.angle_alpha   90.00
_cell.angle_beta   90.00
_cell.angle_gamma   90.00
#
_symmetry.space_group_name_H-M   'P 1'
#
loop_
_entity.id
_entity.type
_entity.pdbx_description
1 polymer ?
#
loop_
_entity_poly.entity_id
_entity_poly.type
_entity_poly.pdbx_seq_one_letter_code
_entity_poly.pdbx_strand_id
1 'polypeptide(L)'
;MNNDIINGVNIGDAINDLQIIPESNVFSGQGRITGSTGFGADFTDWFVYIPERDGTLTLYLHGLSADLDLVVYDNTSTELDYSANEGTQPDRIVLAVAGNTPYLINVTAFSNGSNYLLNADFVGGSPPSGSEGRKDSVNGMGIGDAPARWELAHHITLNNLGDAWVTGSTGFHTDSRDWYSFEATESGIATFQLTDLGDDLDLFLYDPYGNLVSFSVNEGAADDRITYEVVAGQRYHLEVDSYLQGSNYSLAIDLPKIADAQVGLETINGRAPADAGETLATAIHAGWNMASAAVIVGGTGLGADTTDWFTFVAPANGRVDLRFSGATDTLTFNAYDGTAAPLSLTLEEGADYREYGFDVRAGQTYYFQLGSLDGEQSYIVNMQLPQAEQAALIPQPGYGQGINTTGEFHNFRAFALLKNDGSVVSWGDGTYGGSSYPVSSDLTSGVVKVFSSDNGFAALKSDGTVVTWGAFSYPGGYADISEQIGGDVVRIFSNYFSFAGLRADGSVVTWGNEMFGGFSSHIADQLAWGVREIYATTSSFAALKQNGSVVTWGDYWSGGDSSAVADQLTEGVVSIIAGASAFTALKTDGSVVVWGSEYQGANINLVADQLESGVVEIITTGEAFAAIKEDGSVVSWGSFGSFLTAPEIDWAMRGGVKEVVGSAEAFAALLHDGSVVVWGSLFYAYQADQLATELAGGVVEIVANSYAFAALKSDGSVVTWGQSDYGGDSTAVAGQLTGGVERIITAPRGFVALTSDGAAVVWGNGLEEETSLVAAQLASGVIDVLPANGIFAALKADGSVVTWGRFQGDRGPDQVADDLASGVVKLVTNGYAFAAIKDDGSVVVWGENSWGGQAYEAAEQLTSGALEVNSIYSNNYYRQGSDGDDLIIGYGGANIIHAHGGNDRIYGGPLDDFIDGGAGDRDTLLAFHLPSQYVYQDGVLSGAEGIDQLVSIEFIGFGFNYNDERFAVLVRPEDLVETAGPGSSNVTRILEGICDLYIAYFDRAPEPEGLLYWFKNIYEGGAGLDDLSRSFADQIEYRQTYPEGLNNREFVEAIYENLFDREPDQTGWDYWINDLDQGLMARETFIFSVIEGAYATSGSADDRQLLNHKHNASLYYVEQLSLHPEELFDAGISAILNNVTWEADSVSIAKEIVDQAMQTPQTITDIVQDPVFWSGFWGV
;
A
#
# COMPACT_ATOMS: atom_id res chain seq x y z
N MET A 1 41.43 37.66 5.41
CA MET A 1 42.63 37.35 6.21
C MET A 1 42.19 36.54 7.44
N ASN A 2 42.17 35.22 7.31
CA ASN A 2 42.40 34.30 8.41
C ASN A 2 43.54 33.39 7.92
N ASN A 3 44.70 33.48 8.59
CA ASN A 3 45.81 32.56 8.38
C ASN A 3 45.48 31.31 9.21
N ASP A 4 44.63 30.43 8.69
CA ASP A 4 44.40 29.12 9.31
C ASP A 4 45.45 28.14 8.82
N ILE A 5 46.18 27.55 9.77
CA ILE A 5 47.18 26.53 9.55
C ILE A 5 46.43 25.20 9.38
N ILE A 6 46.31 24.73 8.13
CA ILE A 6 45.66 23.47 7.76
C ILE A 6 46.76 22.39 7.64
N ASN A 7 46.64 21.29 8.40
CA ASN A 7 47.57 20.15 8.31
C ASN A 7 46.99 19.06 7.39
N GLY A 8 47.82 18.49 6.50
CA GLY A 8 47.44 17.41 5.58
C GLY A 8 47.05 16.10 6.28
N VAL A 9 46.32 15.23 5.57
CA VAL A 9 45.86 13.91 6.05
C VAL A 9 46.35 12.83 5.10
N ASN A 10 46.94 11.79 5.69
CA ASN A 10 47.34 10.55 5.03
C ASN A 10 46.14 9.64 4.78
N ILE A 11 45.86 9.30 3.51
CA ILE A 11 44.79 8.36 3.15
C ILE A 11 45.28 7.07 2.45
N GLY A 12 46.61 6.89 2.26
CA GLY A 12 47.14 5.76 1.49
C GLY A 12 46.61 5.70 0.05
N ASP A 13 46.92 4.63 -0.70
CA ASP A 13 46.58 4.47 -2.14
C ASP A 13 45.05 4.33 -2.46
N ALA A 14 44.16 4.75 -1.55
CA ALA A 14 42.71 4.71 -1.75
C ALA A 14 42.20 6.03 -2.36
N ILE A 15 42.30 6.17 -3.68
CA ILE A 15 41.90 7.37 -4.45
C ILE A 15 40.37 7.47 -4.67
N ASN A 16 39.57 6.45 -4.31
CA ASN A 16 38.18 6.36 -4.77
C ASN A 16 37.10 6.78 -3.75
N ASP A 17 37.44 7.52 -2.69
CA ASP A 17 36.46 7.85 -1.65
C ASP A 17 36.61 9.29 -1.14
N LEU A 18 35.87 10.23 -1.74
CA LEU A 18 35.73 11.62 -1.29
C LEU A 18 35.18 11.72 0.15
N GLN A 19 34.67 10.62 0.72
CA GLN A 19 34.14 10.55 2.08
C GLN A 19 35.20 10.66 3.20
N ILE A 20 36.51 10.66 2.88
CA ILE A 20 37.58 10.49 3.89
C ILE A 20 38.35 11.79 4.20
N ILE A 21 38.22 12.86 3.41
CA ILE A 21 38.95 14.12 3.63
C ILE A 21 38.22 14.98 4.69
N PRO A 22 38.83 15.29 5.84
CA PRO A 22 38.17 16.10 6.87
C PRO A 22 37.87 17.52 6.40
N GLU A 23 36.76 18.11 6.89
CA GLU A 23 36.36 19.49 6.59
C GLU A 23 37.47 20.53 6.81
N SER A 24 38.43 20.26 7.70
CA SER A 24 39.59 21.13 7.95
C SER A 24 40.53 21.32 6.76
N ASN A 25 40.44 20.46 5.73
CA ASN A 25 41.36 20.42 4.58
C ASN A 25 40.73 20.93 3.28
N VAL A 26 39.52 21.51 3.38
CA VAL A 26 38.80 22.19 2.29
C VAL A 26 39.00 23.69 2.44
N PHE A 27 39.37 24.38 1.35
CA PHE A 27 39.58 25.83 1.37
C PHE A 27 39.16 26.51 0.06
N SER A 28 38.80 27.79 0.14
CA SER A 28 38.42 28.64 -0.98
C SER A 28 39.17 29.98 -0.96
N GLY A 29 39.35 30.60 -2.12
CA GLY A 29 40.01 31.91 -2.26
C GLY A 29 41.55 31.87 -2.19
N GLN A 30 42.19 33.00 -1.82
CA GLN A 30 43.64 33.05 -1.63
C GLN A 30 44.03 32.51 -0.25
N GLY A 31 44.92 31.52 -0.20
CA GLY A 31 45.30 30.84 1.03
C GLY A 31 46.78 30.45 1.09
N ARG A 32 47.33 30.37 2.30
CA ARG A 32 48.68 29.84 2.56
C ARG A 32 48.57 28.66 3.50
N ILE A 33 48.89 27.49 2.99
CA ILE A 33 48.82 26.20 3.69
C ILE A 33 50.24 25.76 4.05
N THR A 34 50.40 25.13 5.21
CA THR A 34 51.68 24.56 5.66
C THR A 34 51.45 23.11 6.04
N GLY A 35 52.24 22.19 5.49
CA GLY A 35 52.18 20.77 5.83
C GLY A 35 53.56 20.19 6.09
N SER A 36 53.60 18.92 6.50
CA SER A 36 54.84 18.16 6.64
C SER A 36 54.63 16.70 6.28
N THR A 37 55.38 16.20 5.32
CA THR A 37 55.52 14.75 5.10
C THR A 37 56.65 14.22 6.00
N GLY A 38 56.55 13.04 6.64
CA GLY A 38 57.72 12.41 7.33
C GLY A 38 57.55 11.59 8.64
N PHE A 39 58.29 10.46 8.70
CA PHE A 39 58.49 9.44 9.76
C PHE A 39 57.30 9.09 10.68
N GLY A 40 56.31 8.46 10.03
CA GLY A 40 55.21 7.73 10.66
C GLY A 40 54.10 7.55 9.62
N ALA A 41 54.22 6.52 8.77
CA ALA A 41 53.28 6.13 7.71
C ALA A 41 52.90 7.18 6.63
N ASP A 42 53.25 8.46 6.76
CA ASP A 42 52.74 9.53 5.89
C ASP A 42 53.74 10.10 4.87
N PHE A 43 53.46 9.85 3.59
CA PHE A 43 54.21 10.32 2.43
C PHE A 43 53.37 11.22 1.48
N THR A 44 52.07 11.39 1.73
CA THR A 44 51.14 12.03 0.80
C THR A 44 50.07 12.81 1.56
N ASP A 45 49.97 14.09 1.27
CA ASP A 45 48.95 14.99 1.80
C ASP A 45 47.94 15.38 0.72
N TRP A 46 46.65 15.35 1.05
CA TRP A 46 45.55 15.76 0.17
C TRP A 46 44.80 16.99 0.69
N PHE A 47 44.37 17.85 -0.25
CA PHE A 47 43.56 19.04 -0.02
C PHE A 47 42.46 19.18 -1.08
N VAL A 48 41.38 19.91 -0.76
CA VAL A 48 40.32 20.25 -1.72
C VAL A 48 40.26 21.78 -1.87
N TYR A 49 40.34 22.26 -3.10
CA TYR A 49 40.14 23.66 -3.44
C TYR A 49 38.81 23.89 -4.15
N ILE A 50 38.01 24.83 -3.65
CA ILE A 50 36.74 25.22 -4.27
C ILE A 50 36.82 26.71 -4.66
N PRO A 51 36.89 27.05 -5.96
CA PRO A 51 36.92 28.44 -6.42
C PRO A 51 35.56 29.09 -6.22
N GLU A 52 35.52 30.33 -5.74
CA GLU A 52 34.24 31.05 -5.53
C GLU A 52 33.57 31.49 -6.85
N ARG A 53 34.32 31.49 -7.96
CA ARG A 53 33.88 31.90 -9.31
C ARG A 53 34.89 31.41 -10.34
N ASP A 54 34.58 31.56 -11.61
CA ASP A 54 35.55 31.28 -12.68
C ASP A 54 36.77 32.19 -12.57
N GLY A 55 37.94 31.62 -12.79
CA GLY A 55 39.18 32.38 -12.77
C GLY A 55 40.39 31.50 -12.95
N THR A 56 41.54 32.03 -12.55
CA THR A 56 42.81 31.31 -12.65
C THR A 56 43.32 31.00 -11.24
N LEU A 57 43.57 29.73 -10.98
CA LEU A 57 44.21 29.24 -9.76
C LEU A 57 45.69 29.00 -10.03
N THR A 58 46.55 29.65 -9.25
CA THR A 58 47.98 29.35 -9.18
C THR A 58 48.29 28.64 -7.87
N LEU A 59 48.75 27.40 -7.94
CA LEU A 59 49.29 26.68 -6.81
C LEU A 59 50.82 26.77 -6.84
N TYR A 60 51.41 27.08 -5.69
CA TYR A 60 52.86 27.23 -5.55
C TYR A 60 53.36 26.54 -4.28
N LEU A 61 54.04 25.41 -4.45
CA LEU A 61 54.62 24.60 -3.40
C LEU A 61 56.09 24.99 -3.19
N HIS A 62 56.46 25.44 -2.00
CA HIS A 62 57.82 25.92 -1.69
C HIS A 62 58.21 25.67 -0.23
N GLY A 63 59.38 26.16 0.18
CA GLY A 63 59.89 25.94 1.55
C GLY A 63 60.43 24.52 1.79
N LEU A 64 60.70 23.79 0.69
CA LEU A 64 61.07 22.38 0.69
C LEU A 64 62.49 22.14 1.23
N SER A 65 62.65 21.04 1.95
CA SER A 65 63.90 20.49 2.48
C SER A 65 64.19 19.07 1.98
N ALA A 66 63.24 18.49 1.25
CA ALA A 66 63.33 17.25 0.49
C ALA A 66 62.41 17.33 -0.74
N ASP A 67 62.45 16.28 -1.57
CA ASP A 67 61.82 16.20 -2.89
C ASP A 67 60.33 15.85 -2.80
N LEU A 68 59.47 16.82 -3.13
CA LEU A 68 58.01 16.72 -3.08
C LEU A 68 57.42 17.16 -4.42
N ASP A 69 56.42 16.43 -4.89
CA ASP A 69 55.69 16.71 -6.13
C ASP A 69 54.29 17.26 -5.83
N LEU A 70 53.74 18.06 -6.74
CA LEU A 70 52.40 18.65 -6.68
C LEU A 70 51.55 18.16 -7.85
N VAL A 71 50.35 17.67 -7.57
CA VAL A 71 49.40 17.19 -8.61
C VAL A 71 48.00 17.75 -8.34
N VAL A 72 47.26 18.11 -9.39
CA VAL A 72 45.86 18.55 -9.32
C VAL A 72 44.99 17.60 -10.12
N TYR A 73 43.88 17.16 -9.52
CA TYR A 73 42.86 16.35 -10.17
C TYR A 73 41.52 17.09 -10.21
N ASP A 74 40.67 16.74 -11.16
CA ASP A 74 39.26 17.13 -11.14
C ASP A 74 38.46 16.31 -10.12
N ASN A 75 37.16 16.60 -10.01
CA ASN A 75 36.24 15.92 -9.11
C ASN A 75 35.96 14.46 -9.50
N THR A 76 36.44 13.98 -10.65
CA THR A 76 36.38 12.58 -11.11
C THR A 76 37.68 11.81 -10.86
N SER A 77 38.65 12.42 -10.16
CA SER A 77 40.00 11.90 -9.94
C SER A 77 40.84 11.77 -11.22
N THR A 78 40.49 12.52 -12.28
CA THR A 78 41.34 12.64 -13.47
C THR A 78 42.41 13.70 -13.23
N GLU A 79 43.67 13.36 -13.48
CA GLU A 79 44.79 14.31 -13.35
C GLU A 79 44.64 15.44 -14.37
N LEU A 80 44.54 16.68 -13.87
CA LEU A 80 44.42 17.89 -14.68
C LEU A 80 45.79 18.51 -14.99
N ASP A 81 46.68 18.54 -14.01
CA ASP A 81 48.04 19.08 -14.15
C ASP A 81 48.96 18.57 -13.02
N TYR A 82 50.27 18.54 -13.27
CA TYR A 82 51.26 18.13 -12.27
C TYR A 82 52.60 18.89 -12.42
N SER A 83 53.34 19.02 -11.32
CA SER A 83 54.68 19.61 -11.27
C SER A 83 55.57 18.78 -10.33
N ALA A 84 56.72 18.34 -10.83
CA ALA A 84 57.65 17.41 -10.16
C ALA A 84 59.11 17.87 -10.30
N ASN A 85 59.43 19.06 -9.78
CA ASN A 85 60.77 19.63 -9.87
C ASN A 85 61.73 19.00 -8.86
N GLU A 86 62.79 18.34 -9.36
CA GLU A 86 63.72 17.60 -8.51
C GLU A 86 64.35 18.43 -7.35
N GLY A 87 64.36 17.81 -6.17
CA GLY A 87 65.21 18.15 -5.03
C GLY A 87 64.54 19.05 -3.99
N THR A 88 64.92 20.32 -3.90
CA THR A 88 64.26 21.30 -3.01
C THR A 88 63.73 22.49 -3.80
N GLN A 89 63.53 22.29 -5.10
CA GLN A 89 63.03 23.32 -6.00
C GLN A 89 61.52 23.45 -5.83
N PRO A 90 60.95 24.67 -5.84
CA PRO A 90 59.51 24.85 -5.77
C PRO A 90 58.75 24.27 -6.98
N ASP A 91 57.53 23.83 -6.74
CA ASP A 91 56.58 23.38 -7.78
C ASP A 91 55.48 24.41 -8.00
N ARG A 92 55.03 24.54 -9.25
CA ARG A 92 54.03 25.54 -9.62
C ARG A 92 53.08 25.04 -10.70
N ILE A 93 51.79 25.08 -10.39
CA ILE A 93 50.69 24.75 -11.32
C ILE A 93 49.82 25.99 -11.51
N VAL A 94 49.37 26.25 -12.74
CA VAL A 94 48.43 27.32 -13.07
C VAL A 94 47.32 26.75 -13.93
N LEU A 95 46.11 26.67 -13.40
CA LEU A 95 44.96 26.15 -14.12
C LEU A 95 43.81 27.15 -14.15
N ALA A 96 43.06 27.13 -15.26
CA ALA A 96 41.75 27.75 -15.30
C ALA A 96 40.80 26.87 -14.48
N VAL A 97 40.06 27.48 -13.58
CA VAL A 97 39.14 26.79 -12.68
C VAL A 97 37.75 27.35 -12.85
N ALA A 98 36.77 26.45 -12.87
CA ALA A 98 35.36 26.79 -12.89
C ALA A 98 34.87 27.04 -11.47
N GLY A 99 34.07 28.09 -11.28
CA GLY A 99 33.44 28.41 -10.01
C GLY A 99 32.68 27.22 -9.44
N ASN A 100 32.78 27.04 -8.13
CA ASN A 100 32.14 25.99 -7.35
C ASN A 100 32.49 24.54 -7.74
N THR A 101 33.46 24.33 -8.64
CA THR A 101 33.97 22.98 -8.96
C THR A 101 35.08 22.60 -7.98
N PRO A 102 34.99 21.47 -7.26
CA PRO A 102 36.06 21.04 -6.36
C PRO A 102 37.24 20.45 -7.13
N TYR A 103 38.45 20.91 -6.80
CA TYR A 103 39.70 20.41 -7.35
C TYR A 103 40.50 19.73 -6.23
N LEU A 104 40.95 18.50 -6.48
CA LEU A 104 41.75 17.72 -5.52
C LEU A 104 43.23 18.06 -5.73
N ILE A 105 43.91 18.48 -4.67
CA ILE A 105 45.33 18.83 -4.69
C ILE A 105 46.09 17.80 -3.86
N ASN A 106 47.09 17.21 -4.47
CA ASN A 106 47.96 16.22 -3.88
C ASN A 106 49.39 16.75 -3.75
N VAL A 107 49.99 16.58 -2.58
CA VAL A 107 51.42 16.83 -2.34
C VAL A 107 52.07 15.52 -1.88
N THR A 108 53.02 14.99 -2.66
CA THR A 108 53.63 13.67 -2.40
C THR A 108 55.14 13.76 -2.25
N ALA A 109 55.72 13.08 -1.25
CA ALA A 109 57.17 13.03 -1.03
C ALA A 109 57.83 11.78 -1.62
N PHE A 110 58.94 11.95 -2.36
CA PHE A 110 59.56 10.86 -3.11
C PHE A 110 60.52 9.98 -2.29
N SER A 111 61.13 10.49 -1.20
CA SER A 111 62.10 9.69 -0.43
C SER A 111 62.28 10.07 1.04
N ASN A 112 62.36 11.37 1.37
CA ASN A 112 62.43 11.87 2.75
C ASN A 112 61.31 12.88 2.97
N GLY A 113 60.76 12.88 4.17
CA GLY A 113 59.75 13.87 4.56
C GLY A 113 60.27 15.30 4.55
N SER A 114 59.45 16.26 4.10
CA SER A 114 59.73 17.69 4.16
C SER A 114 58.57 18.45 4.76
N ASN A 115 58.89 19.49 5.53
CA ASN A 115 57.94 20.58 5.74
C ASN A 115 57.80 21.35 4.43
N TYR A 116 56.59 21.79 4.10
CA TYR A 116 56.32 22.55 2.90
C TYR A 116 55.29 23.65 3.13
N LEU A 117 55.26 24.57 2.17
CA LEU A 117 54.37 25.71 2.10
C LEU A 117 53.66 25.69 0.75
N LEU A 118 52.35 25.48 0.75
CA LEU A 118 51.52 25.52 -0.44
C LEU A 118 50.72 26.82 -0.44
N ASN A 119 51.00 27.70 -1.41
CA ASN A 119 50.23 28.92 -1.62
C ASN A 119 49.23 28.68 -2.76
N ALA A 120 47.97 29.01 -2.54
CA ALA A 120 46.95 29.10 -3.58
C ALA A 120 46.62 30.57 -3.82
N ASP A 121 46.89 31.05 -5.03
CA ASP A 121 46.57 32.40 -5.48
C ASP A 121 45.49 32.35 -6.57
N PHE A 122 44.34 32.92 -6.28
CA PHE A 122 43.18 32.94 -7.16
C PHE A 122 42.87 34.37 -7.60
N VAL A 123 42.77 34.57 -8.92
CA VAL A 123 42.39 35.84 -9.52
C VAL A 123 41.05 35.66 -10.24
N GLY A 124 40.00 36.28 -9.70
CA GLY A 124 38.66 36.27 -10.31
C GLY A 124 38.43 37.49 -11.22
N GLY A 125 37.85 37.26 -12.42
CA GLY A 125 37.45 38.32 -13.35
C GLY A 125 37.48 37.92 -14.83
N SER A 126 36.57 38.50 -15.63
CA SER A 126 36.40 38.26 -17.08
C SER A 126 37.37 39.07 -17.97
N PRO A 127 37.78 38.59 -19.17
CA PRO A 127 38.46 39.41 -20.19
C PRO A 127 37.51 40.42 -20.90
N PRO A 128 38.05 41.44 -21.59
CA PRO A 128 37.37 42.73 -21.81
C PRO A 128 36.27 42.78 -22.89
N SER A 129 35.53 43.90 -22.82
CA SER A 129 34.19 44.21 -23.34
C SER A 129 33.97 44.33 -24.86
N GLY A 130 32.84 43.78 -25.32
CA GLY A 130 32.13 44.05 -26.58
C GLY A 130 30.68 43.56 -26.46
N SER A 131 29.73 44.29 -27.04
CA SER A 131 28.27 44.38 -26.76
C SER A 131 27.43 43.10 -26.60
N GLU A 132 26.34 43.26 -25.85
CA GLU A 132 25.30 42.29 -25.45
C GLU A 132 24.87 41.27 -26.51
N GLY A 133 25.10 40.00 -26.17
CA GLY A 133 24.58 38.77 -26.77
C GLY A 133 25.06 37.62 -25.88
N ARG A 134 24.19 36.63 -25.57
CA ARG A 134 24.56 35.46 -24.75
C ARG A 134 25.84 34.83 -25.31
N LYS A 135 26.90 34.77 -24.51
CA LYS A 135 28.19 34.16 -24.86
C LYS A 135 28.18 32.71 -24.35
N ASP A 136 27.94 31.74 -25.22
CA ASP A 136 28.32 30.34 -24.95
C ASP A 136 29.78 30.18 -25.40
N SER A 137 30.72 30.25 -24.47
CA SER A 137 32.12 30.00 -24.77
C SER A 137 32.37 28.50 -24.87
N VAL A 138 32.47 27.97 -26.09
CA VAL A 138 32.75 26.56 -26.39
C VAL A 138 34.02 26.47 -27.23
N ASN A 139 35.07 25.81 -26.74
CA ASN A 139 36.29 25.61 -27.53
C ASN A 139 36.08 24.53 -28.62
N GLY A 140 36.72 24.69 -29.79
CA GLY A 140 36.72 23.69 -30.85
C GLY A 140 37.42 22.39 -30.44
N MET A 141 37.06 21.28 -31.08
CA MET A 141 37.76 20.01 -30.90
C MET A 141 38.95 19.92 -31.84
N GLY A 142 40.13 19.69 -31.27
CA GLY A 142 41.36 19.47 -32.01
C GLY A 142 41.54 18.02 -32.45
N ILE A 143 41.39 17.75 -33.75
CA ILE A 143 41.27 16.37 -34.27
C ILE A 143 42.55 15.89 -35.01
N GLY A 144 43.57 16.73 -35.18
CA GLY A 144 44.81 16.42 -35.90
C GLY A 144 44.62 16.24 -37.41
N ASP A 145 45.72 16.26 -38.18
CA ASP A 145 45.84 16.36 -39.66
C ASP A 145 45.07 15.32 -40.54
N ALA A 146 44.10 14.58 -40.03
CA ALA A 146 43.33 13.59 -40.79
C ALA A 146 42.00 14.18 -41.34
N PRO A 147 41.86 14.42 -42.66
CA PRO A 147 40.68 15.04 -43.28
C PRO A 147 39.40 14.15 -43.30
N ALA A 148 39.30 13.13 -42.44
CA ALA A 148 38.24 12.11 -42.47
C ALA A 148 37.53 11.91 -41.12
N ARG A 149 37.56 12.88 -40.20
CA ARG A 149 36.98 12.77 -38.84
C ARG A 149 35.98 13.87 -38.47
N TRP A 150 35.31 14.48 -39.45
CA TRP A 150 34.29 15.52 -39.23
C TRP A 150 33.02 15.02 -38.50
N GLU A 151 32.79 13.70 -38.43
CA GLU A 151 31.70 13.07 -37.65
C GLU A 151 31.83 13.27 -36.13
N LEU A 152 33.00 13.70 -35.66
CA LEU A 152 33.29 13.98 -34.25
C LEU A 152 33.32 15.48 -33.94
N ALA A 153 33.06 16.36 -34.92
CA ALA A 153 33.13 17.82 -34.72
C ALA A 153 32.13 18.30 -33.66
N HIS A 154 32.51 19.30 -32.86
CA HIS A 154 31.63 19.82 -31.81
C HIS A 154 30.39 20.46 -32.44
N HIS A 155 29.20 20.01 -32.04
CA HIS A 155 27.93 20.45 -32.61
C HIS A 155 27.42 21.70 -31.88
N ILE A 156 27.24 22.79 -32.61
CA ILE A 156 26.71 24.05 -32.07
C ILE A 156 25.20 24.06 -32.33
N THR A 157 24.40 23.95 -31.26
CA THR A 157 22.93 24.01 -31.33
C THR A 157 22.46 25.46 -31.38
N LEU A 158 21.89 25.89 -32.52
CA LEU A 158 21.33 27.23 -32.70
C LEU A 158 19.81 27.16 -32.75
N ASN A 159 19.13 27.53 -31.66
CA ASN A 159 17.68 27.72 -31.65
C ASN A 159 17.31 28.96 -32.47
N ASN A 160 16.19 28.90 -33.20
CA ASN A 160 15.69 29.77 -34.29
C ASN A 160 15.70 31.32 -34.14
N LEU A 161 16.43 31.94 -33.21
CA LEU A 161 16.36 33.38 -32.93
C LEU A 161 17.69 34.08 -32.52
N GLY A 162 18.89 33.66 -32.94
CA GLY A 162 20.09 34.48 -32.61
C GLY A 162 21.42 34.13 -33.28
N ASP A 163 22.23 35.16 -33.50
CA ASP A 163 23.62 35.11 -33.98
C ASP A 163 24.51 34.46 -32.88
N ALA A 164 25.37 33.51 -33.22
CA ALA A 164 26.26 32.84 -32.26
C ALA A 164 27.69 33.42 -32.30
N TRP A 165 28.35 33.46 -31.13
CA TRP A 165 29.77 33.80 -30.99
C TRP A 165 30.49 32.71 -30.22
N VAL A 166 31.47 32.08 -30.85
CA VAL A 166 32.31 31.00 -30.32
C VAL A 166 33.72 31.53 -30.16
N THR A 167 34.43 31.18 -29.09
CA THR A 167 35.85 31.53 -28.91
C THR A 167 36.67 30.26 -28.78
N GLY A 168 37.83 30.19 -29.42
CA GLY A 168 38.70 29.02 -29.41
C GLY A 168 40.20 29.38 -29.46
N SER A 169 41.06 28.37 -29.35
CA SER A 169 42.50 28.51 -29.55
C SER A 169 43.06 27.31 -30.30
N THR A 170 43.71 27.53 -31.44
CA THR A 170 44.56 26.50 -32.04
C THR A 170 45.87 26.44 -31.23
N GLY A 171 46.47 25.27 -31.01
CA GLY A 171 47.90 25.17 -30.60
C GLY A 171 48.30 24.64 -29.21
N PHE A 172 47.41 24.09 -28.38
CA PHE A 172 47.86 23.42 -27.13
C PHE A 172 48.26 21.94 -27.30
N HIS A 173 48.12 21.39 -28.51
CA HIS A 173 48.69 20.12 -28.96
C HIS A 173 49.18 20.25 -30.43
N THR A 174 49.71 19.21 -31.07
CA THR A 174 50.11 19.17 -32.51
C THR A 174 48.92 19.32 -33.48
N ASP A 175 47.92 20.07 -33.08
CA ASP A 175 46.65 20.22 -33.75
C ASP A 175 46.52 21.67 -34.22
N SER A 176 46.57 21.82 -35.55
CA SER A 176 46.46 23.12 -36.20
C SER A 176 45.01 23.46 -36.60
N ARG A 177 44.04 22.56 -36.34
CA ARG A 177 42.69 22.58 -36.94
C ARG A 177 41.57 22.33 -35.94
N ASP A 178 40.72 23.33 -35.75
CA ASP A 178 39.48 23.19 -34.99
C ASP A 178 38.28 22.96 -35.89
N TRP A 179 37.42 21.98 -35.54
CA TRP A 179 36.23 21.62 -36.30
C TRP A 179 34.91 21.89 -35.55
N TYR A 180 33.95 22.49 -36.26
CA TYR A 180 32.60 22.79 -35.79
C TYR A 180 31.53 22.21 -36.73
N SER A 181 30.33 21.91 -36.23
CA SER A 181 29.18 21.56 -37.07
C SER A 181 27.89 22.28 -36.66
N PHE A 182 27.03 22.58 -37.62
CA PHE A 182 25.72 23.22 -37.41
C PHE A 182 24.67 22.69 -38.38
N GLU A 183 23.39 22.80 -38.04
CA GLU A 183 22.26 22.45 -38.90
C GLU A 183 21.47 23.69 -39.28
N ALA A 184 21.20 23.88 -40.58
CA ALA A 184 20.39 24.99 -41.05
C ALA A 184 18.91 24.64 -40.91
N THR A 185 18.15 25.42 -40.15
CA THR A 185 16.70 25.23 -39.98
C THR A 185 15.89 25.82 -41.13
N GLU A 186 16.47 26.77 -41.87
CA GLU A 186 15.87 27.43 -43.04
C GLU A 186 16.85 27.46 -44.21
N SER A 187 16.32 27.48 -45.43
CA SER A 187 17.16 27.64 -46.63
C SER A 187 17.41 29.13 -46.88
N GLY A 188 18.66 29.54 -47.05
CA GLY A 188 19.00 30.95 -47.31
C GLY A 188 20.47 31.27 -47.12
N ILE A 189 20.81 32.56 -47.11
CA ILE A 189 22.20 33.01 -46.98
C ILE A 189 22.64 32.98 -45.51
N ALA A 190 23.64 32.16 -45.20
CA ALA A 190 24.37 32.15 -43.94
C ALA A 190 25.70 32.90 -44.06
N THR A 191 26.15 33.54 -42.97
CA THR A 191 27.45 34.21 -42.88
C THR A 191 28.27 33.67 -41.70
N PHE A 192 29.56 33.43 -41.91
CA PHE A 192 30.52 32.99 -40.91
C PHE A 192 31.69 33.97 -40.87
N GLN A 193 32.08 34.46 -39.70
CA GLN A 193 33.14 35.46 -39.54
C GLN A 193 34.12 35.04 -38.45
N LEU A 194 35.40 34.99 -38.78
CA LEU A 194 36.49 34.70 -37.87
C LEU A 194 37.23 36.01 -37.56
N THR A 195 37.29 36.39 -36.28
CA THR A 195 37.85 37.66 -35.79
C THR A 195 38.74 37.44 -34.57
N ASP A 196 39.32 38.51 -34.02
CA ASP A 196 40.23 38.48 -32.84
C ASP A 196 41.50 37.63 -33.03
N LEU A 197 41.99 37.54 -34.26
CA LEU A 197 43.13 36.71 -34.62
C LEU A 197 44.45 37.28 -34.10
N GLY A 198 45.23 36.46 -33.37
CA GLY A 198 46.61 36.79 -32.98
C GLY A 198 47.69 36.35 -33.98
N ASP A 199 47.34 35.48 -34.93
CA ASP A 199 48.21 34.93 -36.00
C ASP A 199 47.36 34.61 -37.26
N ASP A 200 47.97 34.00 -38.28
CA ASP A 200 47.37 33.63 -39.59
C ASP A 200 46.47 32.38 -39.47
N LEU A 201 45.14 32.57 -39.43
CA LEU A 201 44.13 31.51 -39.36
C LEU A 201 43.17 31.59 -40.54
N ASP A 202 42.89 30.43 -41.13
CA ASP A 202 42.03 30.26 -42.30
C ASP A 202 40.68 29.64 -41.91
N LEU A 203 39.59 30.03 -42.57
CA LEU A 203 38.24 29.48 -42.34
C LEU A 203 37.76 28.68 -43.56
N PHE A 204 37.28 27.46 -43.34
CA PHE A 204 36.76 26.55 -44.37
C PHE A 204 35.34 26.08 -44.01
N LEU A 205 34.47 25.88 -45.01
CA LEU A 205 33.09 25.39 -44.87
C LEU A 205 32.88 24.18 -45.77
N TYR A 206 32.32 23.12 -45.21
CA TYR A 206 32.02 21.83 -45.84
C TYR A 206 30.51 21.52 -45.82
N ASP A 207 30.03 20.84 -46.86
CA ASP A 207 28.66 20.34 -46.97
C ASP A 207 28.42 19.05 -46.14
N PRO A 208 27.17 18.54 -46.03
CA PRO A 208 26.86 17.33 -45.25
C PRO A 208 27.56 16.05 -45.73
N TYR A 209 28.14 16.08 -46.93
CA TYR A 209 28.85 14.94 -47.51
C TYR A 209 30.38 15.08 -47.33
N GLY A 210 30.84 16.11 -46.60
CA GLY A 210 32.24 16.39 -46.33
C GLY A 210 32.98 17.06 -47.49
N ASN A 211 32.29 17.63 -48.48
CA ASN A 211 32.94 18.37 -49.57
C ASN A 211 33.14 19.84 -49.18
N LEU A 212 34.34 20.38 -49.40
CA LEU A 212 34.60 21.81 -49.21
C LEU A 212 33.75 22.63 -50.19
N VAL A 213 32.88 23.48 -49.66
CA VAL A 213 31.97 24.31 -50.45
C VAL A 213 32.31 25.80 -50.45
N SER A 214 33.05 26.30 -49.44
CA SER A 214 33.57 27.67 -49.42
C SER A 214 34.73 27.80 -48.43
N PHE A 215 35.59 28.80 -48.60
CA PHE A 215 36.69 29.10 -47.67
C PHE A 215 37.13 30.58 -47.75
N SER A 216 37.86 31.06 -46.74
CA SER A 216 38.48 32.38 -46.64
C SER A 216 39.88 32.20 -46.02
N VAL A 217 40.90 32.82 -46.62
CA VAL A 217 42.33 32.63 -46.26
C VAL A 217 43.13 33.93 -46.25
N ASN A 218 42.69 34.92 -45.46
CA ASN A 218 43.33 36.23 -45.42
C ASN A 218 44.66 36.18 -44.64
N GLU A 219 45.74 36.67 -45.25
CA GLU A 219 47.08 36.60 -44.62
C GLU A 219 47.19 37.42 -43.32
N GLY A 220 47.70 36.79 -42.26
CA GLY A 220 48.05 37.39 -40.97
C GLY A 220 46.86 37.53 -40.01
N ALA A 221 46.89 38.53 -39.13
CA ALA A 221 45.83 38.77 -38.14
C ALA A 221 44.57 39.46 -38.73
N ALA A 222 44.24 39.22 -40.00
CA ALA A 222 43.13 39.85 -40.69
C ALA A 222 41.89 38.94 -40.64
N ASP A 223 40.73 39.49 -40.28
CA ASP A 223 39.48 38.72 -40.15
C ASP A 223 39.12 37.95 -41.43
N ASP A 224 38.60 36.73 -41.27
CA ASP A 224 38.12 35.87 -42.35
C ASP A 224 36.60 35.79 -42.39
N ARG A 225 36.01 35.70 -43.59
CA ARG A 225 34.55 35.70 -43.73
C ARG A 225 34.06 34.83 -44.89
N ILE A 226 33.13 33.93 -44.58
CA ILE A 226 32.40 33.12 -45.56
C ILE A 226 30.93 33.57 -45.62
N THR A 227 30.34 33.54 -46.80
CA THR A 227 28.89 33.69 -46.99
C THR A 227 28.43 32.62 -47.97
N TYR A 228 27.48 31.78 -47.57
CA TYR A 228 27.07 30.60 -48.33
C TYR A 228 25.55 30.38 -48.24
N GLU A 229 24.94 29.84 -49.30
CA GLU A 229 23.51 29.52 -49.32
C GLU A 229 23.29 28.10 -48.76
N VAL A 230 22.77 28.03 -47.53
CA VAL A 230 22.49 26.77 -46.82
C VAL A 230 21.08 26.27 -47.14
N VAL A 231 20.86 24.97 -47.03
CA VAL A 231 19.57 24.30 -47.25
C VAL A 231 19.00 23.79 -45.93
N ALA A 232 17.71 23.99 -45.71
CA ALA A 232 17.00 23.55 -44.50
C ALA A 232 17.12 22.04 -44.27
N GLY A 233 17.35 21.62 -43.02
CA GLY A 233 17.50 20.23 -42.60
C GLY A 233 18.82 19.57 -43.01
N GLN A 234 19.82 20.36 -43.43
CA GLN A 234 21.15 19.87 -43.77
C GLN A 234 22.20 20.33 -42.75
N ARG A 235 23.12 19.42 -42.42
CA ARG A 235 24.24 19.66 -41.50
C ARG A 235 25.50 20.06 -42.24
N TYR A 236 26.07 21.21 -41.92
CA TYR A 236 27.30 21.72 -42.51
C TYR A 236 28.42 21.74 -41.46
N HIS A 237 29.69 21.76 -41.90
CA HIS A 237 30.86 21.72 -41.02
C HIS A 237 31.81 22.89 -41.31
N LEU A 238 32.39 23.50 -40.28
CA LEU A 238 33.41 24.54 -40.38
C LEU A 238 34.75 24.02 -39.85
N GLU A 239 35.85 24.41 -40.49
CA GLU A 239 37.21 24.15 -40.04
C GLU A 239 37.94 25.49 -39.92
N VAL A 240 38.61 25.72 -38.79
CA VAL A 240 39.52 26.83 -38.56
C VAL A 240 40.95 26.26 -38.52
N ASP A 241 41.78 26.56 -39.52
CA ASP A 241 43.14 26.02 -39.66
C ASP A 241 44.19 27.11 -39.40
N SER A 242 45.29 26.78 -38.72
CA SER A 242 46.38 27.71 -38.40
C SER A 242 47.64 27.38 -39.21
N TYR A 243 48.22 28.40 -39.86
CA TYR A 243 49.30 28.15 -40.84
C TYR A 243 50.69 27.91 -40.21
N LEU A 244 51.01 28.49 -39.04
CA LEU A 244 52.39 28.47 -38.52
C LEU A 244 52.58 28.32 -37.01
N GLN A 245 51.71 28.85 -36.13
CA GLN A 245 51.62 28.58 -34.69
C GLN A 245 50.20 28.91 -34.22
N GLY A 246 49.69 28.16 -33.25
CA GLY A 246 48.30 28.29 -32.82
C GLY A 246 48.04 29.58 -32.03
N SER A 247 46.82 30.10 -32.18
CA SER A 247 46.41 31.41 -31.66
C SER A 247 44.92 31.43 -31.34
N ASN A 248 44.52 32.39 -30.50
CA ASN A 248 43.13 32.56 -30.08
C ASN A 248 42.32 33.24 -31.19
N TYR A 249 41.04 32.90 -31.30
CA TYR A 249 40.11 33.49 -32.26
C TYR A 249 38.67 33.53 -31.73
N SER A 250 37.84 34.34 -32.37
CA SER A 250 36.40 34.43 -32.20
C SER A 250 35.69 34.09 -33.51
N LEU A 251 34.81 33.09 -33.53
CA LEU A 251 34.01 32.69 -34.68
C LEU A 251 32.54 33.09 -34.48
N ALA A 252 32.03 33.96 -35.34
CA ALA A 252 30.63 34.37 -35.38
C ALA A 252 29.85 33.65 -36.49
N ILE A 253 28.65 33.15 -36.19
CA ILE A 253 27.78 32.40 -37.10
C ILE A 253 26.39 33.07 -37.17
N ASP A 254 25.96 33.44 -38.37
CA ASP A 254 24.65 34.06 -38.67
C ASP A 254 23.89 33.23 -39.71
N LEU A 255 22.72 32.71 -39.34
CA LEU A 255 21.89 31.80 -40.16
C LEU A 255 20.62 32.48 -40.70
N PRO A 256 20.02 31.97 -41.80
CA PRO A 256 18.77 32.49 -42.36
C PRO A 256 17.61 32.43 -41.35
N LYS A 257 16.77 33.47 -41.30
CA LYS A 257 15.67 33.63 -40.33
C LYS A 257 14.31 33.45 -41.02
N ILE A 258 13.33 32.90 -40.30
CA ILE A 258 11.94 32.72 -40.78
C ILE A 258 11.30 34.10 -41.04
N ALA A 259 10.71 34.29 -42.22
CA ALA A 259 9.96 35.50 -42.55
C ALA A 259 8.51 35.41 -42.00
N ASP A 260 8.12 36.35 -41.16
CA ASP A 260 6.75 36.52 -40.65
C ASP A 260 5.73 36.70 -41.79
N ALA A 261 5.06 35.62 -42.22
CA ALA A 261 3.79 35.70 -42.96
C ALA A 261 3.02 34.36 -43.03
N GLN A 262 1.88 34.34 -42.34
CA GLN A 262 0.64 33.64 -42.68
C GLN A 262 0.70 32.18 -43.16
N VAL A 263 0.54 31.24 -42.22
CA VAL A 263 -0.20 29.98 -42.43
C VAL A 263 -1.07 29.74 -41.21
N GLY A 264 -2.39 29.67 -41.41
CA GLY A 264 -3.34 29.28 -40.39
C GLY A 264 -3.55 27.77 -40.36
N LEU A 265 -3.70 27.21 -39.15
CA LEU A 265 -4.74 26.26 -38.73
C LEU A 265 -4.51 25.91 -37.24
N GLU A 266 -5.56 26.18 -36.45
CA GLU A 266 -5.96 25.55 -35.18
C GLU A 266 -4.99 25.51 -33.99
N THR A 267 -5.14 26.52 -33.12
CA THR A 267 -4.58 26.64 -31.77
C THR A 267 -5.30 25.76 -30.73
N ILE A 268 -4.55 24.87 -30.09
CA ILE A 268 -4.61 24.60 -28.64
C ILE A 268 -3.28 25.09 -28.08
N ASN A 269 -3.28 26.27 -27.43
CA ASN A 269 -2.29 26.74 -26.43
C ASN A 269 -2.62 28.18 -26.00
N GLY A 270 -3.59 28.32 -25.10
CA GLY A 270 -3.46 29.30 -24.01
C GLY A 270 -3.73 30.79 -24.26
N ARG A 271 -4.64 31.18 -25.17
CA ARG A 271 -5.36 32.47 -25.02
C ARG A 271 -6.86 32.24 -25.07
N ALA A 272 -7.55 32.54 -23.97
CA ALA A 272 -9.00 32.68 -23.95
C ALA A 272 -9.43 33.90 -24.82
N PRO A 273 -10.66 33.90 -25.37
CA PRO A 273 -11.17 35.02 -26.16
C PRO A 273 -11.29 36.26 -25.27
N ALA A 274 -10.89 37.43 -25.78
CA ALA A 274 -11.39 38.69 -25.23
C ALA A 274 -12.93 38.71 -25.40
N ASP A 275 -13.66 39.04 -24.33
CA ASP A 275 -15.12 39.02 -24.12
C ASP A 275 -15.77 37.65 -23.79
N ALA A 276 -15.79 37.29 -22.50
CA ALA A 276 -16.79 36.38 -21.94
C ALA A 276 -18.11 37.13 -21.68
N GLY A 277 -19.24 36.43 -21.50
CA GLY A 277 -20.57 37.03 -21.67
C GLY A 277 -20.90 38.22 -20.74
N GLU A 278 -21.42 39.33 -21.29
CA GLU A 278 -21.80 40.54 -20.50
C GLU A 278 -23.03 40.36 -19.55
N THR A 279 -23.80 39.27 -19.70
CA THR A 279 -25.04 39.01 -18.93
C THR A 279 -25.24 37.51 -18.70
N LEU A 280 -26.08 37.12 -17.73
CA LEU A 280 -26.50 35.73 -17.50
C LEU A 280 -27.02 35.04 -18.79
N ALA A 281 -27.65 35.80 -19.70
CA ALA A 281 -28.19 35.29 -20.97
C ALA A 281 -27.14 35.12 -22.08
N THR A 282 -25.97 35.73 -21.92
CA THR A 282 -24.84 35.67 -22.87
C THR A 282 -23.64 34.91 -22.30
N ALA A 283 -23.79 34.27 -21.13
CA ALA A 283 -22.75 33.51 -20.46
C ALA A 283 -22.13 32.46 -21.40
N ILE A 284 -20.80 32.47 -21.50
CA ILE A 284 -20.08 31.52 -22.36
C ILE A 284 -19.94 30.20 -21.62
N HIS A 285 -20.23 29.10 -22.33
CA HIS A 285 -19.98 27.76 -21.80
C HIS A 285 -18.47 27.56 -21.67
N ALA A 286 -18.01 27.43 -20.44
CA ALA A 286 -16.61 27.26 -20.18
C ALA A 286 -16.24 25.83 -20.64
N GLY A 287 -15.48 25.72 -21.73
CA GLY A 287 -15.15 24.45 -22.40
C GLY A 287 -14.19 23.57 -21.59
N TRP A 288 -14.60 23.17 -20.40
CA TRP A 288 -13.79 22.42 -19.44
C TRP A 288 -13.76 20.94 -19.83
N ASN A 289 -12.57 20.46 -20.20
CA ASN A 289 -12.34 19.03 -20.46
C ASN A 289 -12.15 18.28 -19.12
N MET A 290 -12.66 17.07 -19.04
CA MET A 290 -12.91 16.28 -17.82
C MET A 290 -11.66 15.68 -17.15
N ALA A 291 -10.47 16.25 -17.34
CA ALA A 291 -9.20 15.61 -16.92
C ALA A 291 -8.18 16.51 -16.22
N SER A 292 -8.39 17.83 -16.10
CA SER A 292 -7.41 18.72 -15.46
C SER A 292 -8.07 19.97 -14.88
N ALA A 293 -7.51 20.51 -13.80
CA ALA A 293 -7.83 21.85 -13.31
C ALA A 293 -7.79 22.85 -14.47
N ALA A 294 -8.92 23.50 -14.76
CA ALA A 294 -8.97 24.49 -15.83
C ALA A 294 -8.38 25.81 -15.31
N VAL A 295 -7.26 26.24 -15.89
CA VAL A 295 -6.64 27.55 -15.64
C VAL A 295 -7.32 28.60 -16.52
N ILE A 296 -8.11 29.50 -15.93
CA ILE A 296 -8.61 30.67 -16.65
C ILE A 296 -7.63 31.82 -16.43
N VAL A 297 -7.00 32.30 -17.51
CA VAL A 297 -6.28 33.59 -17.52
C VAL A 297 -7.25 34.65 -18.03
N GLY A 298 -7.90 35.36 -17.11
CA GLY A 298 -8.77 36.49 -17.44
C GLY A 298 -7.97 37.79 -17.46
N GLY A 299 -8.25 38.65 -18.45
CA GLY A 299 -7.84 40.04 -18.45
C GLY A 299 -8.99 40.88 -18.97
N THR A 300 -9.48 41.82 -18.16
CA THR A 300 -10.53 42.76 -18.56
C THR A 300 -9.93 43.78 -19.53
N GLY A 301 -9.87 43.43 -20.82
CA GLY A 301 -9.27 44.28 -21.84
C GLY A 301 -10.33 44.94 -22.71
N LEU A 302 -10.44 46.27 -22.58
CA LEU A 302 -11.14 47.23 -23.47
C LEU A 302 -12.59 47.60 -23.12
N GLY A 303 -12.75 48.41 -22.07
CA GLY A 303 -13.80 49.44 -22.01
C GLY A 303 -15.15 48.99 -21.44
N ALA A 304 -15.48 49.50 -20.26
CA ALA A 304 -16.78 49.38 -19.58
C ALA A 304 -17.28 47.95 -19.27
N ASP A 305 -16.49 46.92 -19.52
CA ASP A 305 -16.76 45.58 -19.02
C ASP A 305 -16.02 45.36 -17.69
N THR A 306 -16.77 45.39 -16.59
CA THR A 306 -16.27 45.12 -15.24
C THR A 306 -16.66 43.72 -14.78
N THR A 307 -17.33 42.89 -15.60
CA THR A 307 -17.98 41.67 -15.13
C THR A 307 -18.19 40.60 -16.20
N ASP A 308 -17.47 39.48 -16.08
CA ASP A 308 -17.54 38.33 -16.96
C ASP A 308 -18.54 37.27 -16.43
N TRP A 309 -19.43 36.77 -17.30
CA TRP A 309 -20.32 35.63 -17.01
C TRP A 309 -19.94 34.36 -17.75
N PHE A 310 -20.00 33.26 -17.00
CA PHE A 310 -19.69 31.93 -17.49
C PHE A 310 -20.72 30.90 -17.00
N THR A 311 -20.77 29.75 -17.66
CA THR A 311 -21.64 28.64 -17.27
C THR A 311 -20.97 27.28 -17.41
N PHE A 312 -21.34 26.34 -16.55
CA PHE A 312 -20.94 24.93 -16.63
C PHE A 312 -22.09 24.00 -16.22
N VAL A 313 -21.98 22.73 -16.59
CA VAL A 313 -22.88 21.66 -16.12
C VAL A 313 -22.08 20.77 -15.18
N ALA A 314 -22.58 20.54 -13.97
CA ALA A 314 -21.88 19.70 -13.01
C ALA A 314 -21.88 18.23 -13.47
N PRO A 315 -20.70 17.57 -13.58
CA PRO A 315 -20.61 16.22 -14.12
C PRO A 315 -20.98 15.13 -13.10
N ALA A 316 -20.82 15.41 -11.80
CA ALA A 316 -21.17 14.52 -10.69
C ALA A 316 -21.74 15.32 -9.51
N ASN A 317 -22.38 14.63 -8.55
CA ASN A 317 -22.72 15.24 -7.27
C ASN A 317 -21.43 15.44 -6.47
N GLY A 318 -21.25 16.60 -5.87
CA GLY A 318 -20.08 16.85 -5.01
C GLY A 318 -19.76 18.33 -4.86
N ARG A 319 -18.61 18.61 -4.27
CA ARG A 319 -18.14 19.97 -4.03
C ARG A 319 -17.31 20.45 -5.22
N VAL A 320 -17.59 21.65 -5.69
CA VAL A 320 -16.69 22.38 -6.60
C VAL A 320 -15.77 23.21 -5.75
N ASP A 321 -14.46 23.09 -5.95
CA ASP A 321 -13.46 23.92 -5.27
C ASP A 321 -12.86 24.94 -6.24
N LEU A 322 -12.75 26.18 -5.77
CA LEU A 322 -12.22 27.31 -6.50
C LEU A 322 -10.97 27.85 -5.81
N ARG A 323 -9.92 28.06 -6.59
CA ARG A 323 -8.70 28.72 -6.16
C ARG A 323 -8.41 29.89 -7.08
N PHE A 324 -8.17 31.05 -6.49
CA PHE A 324 -7.77 32.27 -7.19
C PHE A 324 -6.28 32.50 -6.95
N SER A 325 -5.52 32.88 -7.99
CA SER A 325 -4.12 33.27 -7.86
C SER A 325 -3.77 34.42 -8.83
N GLY A 326 -2.71 35.18 -8.52
CA GLY A 326 -2.19 36.25 -9.39
C GLY A 326 -3.06 37.52 -9.47
N ALA A 327 -4.06 37.68 -8.61
CA ALA A 327 -4.88 38.89 -8.56
C ALA A 327 -4.10 40.06 -7.92
N THR A 328 -4.16 41.25 -8.54
CA THR A 328 -3.45 42.44 -8.04
C THR A 328 -4.34 43.36 -7.18
N ASP A 329 -5.65 43.10 -7.12
CA ASP A 329 -6.66 43.88 -6.38
C ASP A 329 -7.94 43.04 -6.07
N THR A 330 -8.97 43.65 -5.47
CA THR A 330 -10.20 43.00 -4.99
C THR A 330 -11.05 42.42 -6.12
N LEU A 331 -11.29 41.12 -6.08
CA LEU A 331 -12.17 40.38 -6.98
C LEU A 331 -13.51 40.09 -6.32
N THR A 332 -14.57 40.14 -7.12
CA THR A 332 -15.92 39.69 -6.74
C THR A 332 -16.28 38.41 -7.48
N PHE A 333 -16.80 37.42 -6.76
CA PHE A 333 -17.29 36.16 -7.31
C PHE A 333 -18.70 35.88 -6.80
N ASN A 334 -19.63 35.58 -7.71
CA ASN A 334 -20.98 35.10 -7.36
C ASN A 334 -21.33 33.87 -8.18
N ALA A 335 -21.77 32.79 -7.52
CA ALA A 335 -22.31 31.59 -8.17
C ALA A 335 -23.85 31.54 -8.09
N TYR A 336 -24.50 30.98 -9.09
CA TYR A 336 -25.95 30.88 -9.21
C TYR A 336 -26.35 29.49 -9.73
N ASP A 337 -27.44 28.91 -9.19
CA ASP A 337 -28.00 27.60 -9.59
C ASP A 337 -29.05 27.70 -10.72
N GLY A 338 -29.14 28.88 -11.37
CA GLY A 338 -30.18 29.22 -12.33
C GLY A 338 -31.32 30.06 -11.74
N THR A 339 -31.34 30.29 -10.43
CA THR A 339 -32.17 31.33 -9.79
C THR A 339 -31.43 32.66 -9.73
N ALA A 340 -32.15 33.79 -9.73
CA ALA A 340 -31.54 35.13 -9.63
C ALA A 340 -30.98 35.47 -8.23
N ALA A 341 -30.90 34.47 -7.33
CA ALA A 341 -30.34 34.59 -6.00
C ALA A 341 -28.96 33.89 -5.97
N PRO A 342 -27.90 34.54 -5.46
CA PRO A 342 -26.57 33.94 -5.41
C PRO A 342 -26.51 32.83 -4.36
N LEU A 343 -25.76 31.77 -4.66
CA LEU A 343 -25.44 30.63 -3.78
C LEU A 343 -24.41 31.01 -2.70
N SER A 344 -23.68 32.12 -2.86
CA SER A 344 -22.61 32.58 -1.95
C SER A 344 -22.57 34.11 -1.80
N LEU A 345 -21.92 34.58 -0.72
CA LEU A 345 -21.79 36.01 -0.35
C LEU A 345 -20.50 36.64 -0.90
N THR A 346 -20.57 37.93 -1.27
CA THR A 346 -19.52 38.82 -1.78
C THR A 346 -18.19 38.79 -1.02
N LEU A 347 -17.07 38.83 -1.75
CA LEU A 347 -15.72 39.05 -1.20
C LEU A 347 -15.42 40.55 -1.09
N GLU A 348 -15.02 41.02 0.09
CA GLU A 348 -14.38 42.33 0.27
C GLU A 348 -13.03 42.12 0.99
N GLU A 349 -11.96 42.66 0.38
CA GLU A 349 -10.55 42.80 0.84
C GLU A 349 -9.61 41.57 0.89
N GLY A 350 -8.52 41.62 0.08
CA GLY A 350 -7.19 41.06 0.41
C GLY A 350 -6.94 39.56 0.20
N ALA A 351 -7.28 38.99 -0.97
CA ALA A 351 -7.21 37.55 -1.21
C ALA A 351 -5.84 37.04 -1.71
N ASP A 352 -4.95 36.71 -0.78
CA ASP A 352 -4.01 35.60 -0.98
C ASP A 352 -4.63 34.35 -0.33
N TYR A 353 -4.93 33.36 -1.18
CA TYR A 353 -5.29 31.98 -0.84
C TYR A 353 -6.46 31.74 0.13
N ARG A 354 -7.69 31.60 -0.42
CA ARG A 354 -8.78 30.85 0.22
C ARG A 354 -9.49 29.95 -0.78
N GLU A 355 -9.72 28.69 -0.39
CA GLU A 355 -10.59 27.74 -1.11
C GLU A 355 -12.05 28.15 -0.93
N TYR A 356 -12.72 28.49 -2.02
CA TYR A 356 -14.16 28.68 -2.04
C TYR A 356 -14.82 27.46 -2.66
N GLY A 357 -15.75 26.84 -1.94
CA GLY A 357 -16.45 25.69 -2.50
C GLY A 357 -17.94 25.70 -2.20
N PHE A 358 -18.71 25.25 -3.18
CA PHE A 358 -20.16 25.09 -3.09
C PHE A 358 -20.55 23.73 -3.66
N ASP A 359 -21.66 23.18 -3.16
CA ASP A 359 -22.14 21.87 -3.58
C ASP A 359 -22.92 21.96 -4.88
N VAL A 360 -22.68 21.00 -5.76
CA VAL A 360 -23.35 20.88 -7.06
C VAL A 360 -24.04 19.53 -7.23
N ARG A 361 -25.08 19.53 -8.07
CA ARG A 361 -25.84 18.33 -8.44
C ARG A 361 -25.54 17.92 -9.87
N ALA A 362 -25.27 16.64 -10.09
CA ALA A 362 -24.99 16.08 -11.40
C ALA A 362 -26.07 16.46 -12.43
N GLY A 363 -25.65 16.93 -13.60
CA GLY A 363 -26.52 17.35 -14.70
C GLY A 363 -27.20 18.71 -14.52
N GLN A 364 -27.01 19.40 -13.39
CA GLN A 364 -27.52 20.76 -13.19
C GLN A 364 -26.55 21.81 -13.76
N THR A 365 -27.10 22.83 -14.42
CA THR A 365 -26.35 23.96 -14.97
C THR A 365 -26.19 25.05 -13.91
N TYR A 366 -24.96 25.50 -13.73
CA TYR A 366 -24.60 26.59 -12.82
C TYR A 366 -24.01 27.75 -13.62
N TYR A 367 -24.15 28.96 -13.07
CA TYR A 367 -23.65 30.20 -13.64
C TYR A 367 -22.75 30.88 -12.64
N PHE A 368 -21.69 31.53 -13.12
CA PHE A 368 -20.81 32.31 -12.27
C PHE A 368 -20.50 33.66 -12.89
N GLN A 369 -20.35 34.63 -12.00
CA GLN A 369 -20.09 36.03 -12.30
C GLN A 369 -18.78 36.41 -11.62
N LEU A 370 -17.83 36.90 -12.39
CA LEU A 370 -16.53 37.40 -11.93
C LEU A 370 -16.45 38.90 -12.23
N GLY A 371 -16.11 39.73 -11.25
CA GLY A 371 -16.01 41.17 -11.46
C GLY A 371 -14.85 41.83 -10.71
N SER A 372 -14.29 42.87 -11.31
CA SER A 372 -13.26 43.73 -10.70
C SER A 372 -13.89 45.03 -10.20
N LEU A 373 -13.57 45.43 -8.96
CA LEU A 373 -14.11 46.66 -8.36
C LEU A 373 -13.37 47.93 -8.77
N ASP A 374 -12.06 47.86 -9.06
CA ASP A 374 -11.18 49.03 -9.22
C ASP A 374 -10.45 49.13 -10.58
N GLY A 375 -10.87 48.35 -11.58
CA GLY A 375 -10.38 48.48 -12.97
C GLY A 375 -9.56 47.29 -13.47
N GLU A 376 -8.80 47.50 -14.57
CA GLU A 376 -8.19 46.42 -15.35
C GLU A 376 -7.13 45.63 -14.57
N GLN A 377 -7.33 44.32 -14.42
CA GLN A 377 -6.37 43.41 -13.77
C GLN A 377 -6.41 42.00 -14.38
N SER A 378 -5.28 41.28 -14.25
CA SER A 378 -5.16 39.87 -14.61
C SER A 378 -5.37 38.98 -13.39
N TYR A 379 -6.01 37.84 -13.56
CA TYR A 379 -6.20 36.86 -12.49
C TYR A 379 -6.26 35.44 -13.05
N ILE A 380 -5.88 34.48 -12.22
CA ILE A 380 -6.00 33.05 -12.50
C ILE A 380 -7.09 32.46 -11.62
N VAL A 381 -8.03 31.72 -12.23
CA VAL A 381 -9.00 30.91 -11.49
C VAL A 381 -8.80 29.45 -11.87
N ASN A 382 -8.52 28.63 -10.87
CA ASN A 382 -8.49 27.18 -10.96
C ASN A 382 -9.77 26.63 -10.36
N MET A 383 -10.56 25.93 -11.17
CA MET A 383 -11.78 25.28 -10.72
C MET A 383 -11.62 23.76 -10.77
N GLN A 384 -11.77 23.11 -9.62
CA GLN A 384 -11.85 21.67 -9.50
C GLN A 384 -13.31 21.26 -9.44
N LEU A 385 -13.79 20.62 -10.50
CA LEU A 385 -15.12 20.02 -10.50
C LEU A 385 -15.08 18.67 -9.76
N PRO A 386 -16.18 18.28 -9.08
CA PRO A 386 -16.31 16.93 -8.56
C PRO A 386 -16.21 15.97 -9.74
N GLN A 387 -15.21 15.10 -9.72
CA GLN A 387 -15.01 14.11 -10.77
C GLN A 387 -16.08 13.03 -10.63
N ALA A 388 -16.71 12.66 -11.75
CA ALA A 388 -17.17 11.28 -11.85
C ALA A 388 -15.89 10.44 -11.79
N GLU A 389 -15.79 9.47 -10.87
CA GLU A 389 -14.67 8.53 -10.86
C GLU A 389 -14.41 8.06 -12.29
N GLN A 390 -13.15 8.12 -12.72
CA GLN A 390 -12.76 7.71 -14.08
C GLN A 390 -13.20 6.26 -14.29
N ALA A 391 -14.31 6.09 -14.99
CA ALA A 391 -14.51 4.93 -15.83
C ALA A 391 -13.29 4.86 -16.75
N ALA A 392 -12.45 3.85 -16.53
CA ALA A 392 -11.40 3.46 -17.45
C ALA A 392 -11.95 3.51 -18.88
N LEU A 393 -11.25 4.23 -19.75
CA LEU A 393 -11.38 4.23 -21.22
C LEU A 393 -12.72 3.70 -21.74
N ILE A 394 -13.69 4.58 -21.95
CA ILE A 394 -14.86 4.27 -22.78
C ILE A 394 -14.36 4.14 -24.23
N PRO A 395 -14.44 2.97 -24.90
CA PRO A 395 -14.49 2.95 -26.35
C PRO A 395 -15.86 3.53 -26.73
N GLN A 396 -15.85 4.59 -27.53
CA GLN A 396 -17.06 5.26 -28.04
C GLN A 396 -18.06 4.28 -28.70
N PRO A 397 -19.35 4.66 -28.74
CA PRO A 397 -20.51 3.82 -28.49
C PRO A 397 -20.89 2.98 -29.69
N GLY A 398 -21.17 1.69 -29.44
CA GLY A 398 -21.60 0.82 -30.53
C GLY A 398 -22.21 -0.52 -30.17
N TYR A 399 -22.28 -0.98 -28.92
CA TYR A 399 -22.92 -2.27 -28.63
C TYR A 399 -23.56 -2.30 -27.24
N GLY A 400 -24.86 -2.63 -27.19
CA GLY A 400 -25.53 -3.28 -26.06
C GLY A 400 -25.77 -2.48 -24.79
N GLN A 401 -27.03 -2.12 -24.54
CA GLN A 401 -27.52 -1.77 -23.19
C GLN A 401 -27.32 -2.96 -22.25
N GLY A 402 -26.54 -2.82 -21.17
CA GLY A 402 -26.36 -3.94 -20.22
C GLY A 402 -25.35 -3.84 -19.08
N ILE A 403 -24.63 -2.74 -18.85
CA ILE A 403 -23.71 -2.69 -17.69
C ILE A 403 -24.55 -2.50 -16.42
N ASN A 404 -24.50 -3.47 -15.50
CA ASN A 404 -25.26 -3.50 -14.24
C ASN A 404 -24.37 -3.21 -13.00
N THR A 405 -23.24 -2.51 -13.15
CA THR A 405 -22.29 -2.22 -12.06
C THR A 405 -21.86 -0.75 -12.01
N THR A 406 -21.67 -0.21 -10.80
CA THR A 406 -21.22 1.16 -10.54
C THR A 406 -19.85 1.26 -9.85
N GLY A 407 -19.25 0.15 -9.40
CA GLY A 407 -17.87 0.13 -8.90
C GLY A 407 -17.35 -1.26 -8.51
N GLU A 408 -16.05 -1.46 -8.62
CA GLU A 408 -15.33 -2.70 -8.27
C GLU A 408 -14.24 -2.40 -7.25
N PHE A 409 -14.18 -3.21 -6.20
CA PHE A 409 -13.32 -3.00 -5.05
C PHE A 409 -12.61 -4.30 -4.71
N HIS A 410 -11.39 -4.20 -4.21
CA HIS A 410 -10.62 -5.36 -3.75
C HIS A 410 -9.75 -4.95 -2.57
N ASN A 411 -9.33 -5.95 -1.81
CA ASN A 411 -8.25 -5.85 -0.86
C ASN A 411 -7.23 -6.96 -1.12
N PHE A 412 -6.37 -7.23 -0.14
CA PHE A 412 -5.31 -8.20 -0.30
C PHE A 412 -5.86 -9.57 -0.71
N ARG A 413 -7.00 -10.03 -0.17
CA ARG A 413 -7.50 -11.42 -0.37
C ARG A 413 -8.95 -11.55 -0.82
N ALA A 414 -9.66 -10.44 -1.02
CA ALA A 414 -11.07 -10.44 -1.37
C ALA A 414 -11.44 -9.34 -2.38
N PHE A 415 -12.60 -9.52 -2.99
CA PHE A 415 -13.23 -8.61 -3.95
C PHE A 415 -14.63 -8.23 -3.47
N ALA A 416 -15.08 -7.04 -3.85
CA ALA A 416 -16.45 -6.57 -3.70
C ALA A 416 -16.89 -5.84 -4.97
N LEU A 417 -18.15 -6.03 -5.35
CA LEU A 417 -18.78 -5.49 -6.54
C LEU A 417 -20.03 -4.73 -6.15
N LEU A 418 -20.09 -3.44 -6.51
CA LEU A 418 -21.28 -2.62 -6.37
C LEU A 418 -22.08 -2.65 -7.66
N LYS A 419 -23.33 -3.09 -7.57
CA LYS A 419 -24.28 -3.16 -8.67
C LYS A 419 -25.03 -1.84 -8.85
N ASN A 420 -25.60 -1.63 -10.04
CA ASN A 420 -26.38 -0.42 -10.39
C ASN A 420 -27.64 -0.21 -9.53
N ASP A 421 -28.21 -1.28 -8.98
CA ASP A 421 -29.34 -1.22 -8.06
C ASP A 421 -28.91 -0.83 -6.62
N GLY A 422 -27.61 -0.59 -6.41
CA GLY A 422 -27.03 -0.25 -5.12
C GLY A 422 -26.84 -1.45 -4.20
N SER A 423 -26.91 -2.68 -4.73
CA SER A 423 -26.54 -3.89 -3.98
C SER A 423 -25.05 -4.21 -4.09
N VAL A 424 -24.48 -4.86 -3.07
CA VAL A 424 -23.07 -5.29 -3.06
C VAL A 424 -22.97 -6.80 -2.97
N VAL A 425 -22.02 -7.35 -3.72
CA VAL A 425 -21.62 -8.76 -3.65
C VAL A 425 -20.13 -8.83 -3.42
N SER A 426 -19.66 -9.71 -2.54
CA SER A 426 -18.23 -9.93 -2.29
C SER A 426 -17.87 -11.39 -2.47
N TRP A 427 -16.61 -11.67 -2.81
CA TRP A 427 -16.05 -13.02 -2.86
C TRP A 427 -14.55 -13.01 -2.53
N GLY A 428 -14.01 -14.14 -2.09
CA GLY A 428 -12.60 -14.29 -1.70
C GLY A 428 -12.47 -14.93 -0.33
N ASP A 429 -11.39 -14.62 0.38
CA ASP A 429 -11.22 -15.12 1.75
C ASP A 429 -12.28 -14.47 2.67
N GLY A 430 -13.16 -15.29 3.26
CA GLY A 430 -14.21 -14.86 4.18
C GLY A 430 -13.68 -14.00 5.34
N THR A 431 -12.48 -14.30 5.84
CA THR A 431 -11.82 -13.50 6.90
C THR A 431 -11.34 -12.15 6.41
N TYR A 432 -11.21 -11.91 5.11
CA TYR A 432 -10.80 -10.61 4.56
C TYR A 432 -11.99 -9.86 3.91
N GLY A 433 -13.22 -10.29 4.19
CA GLY A 433 -14.41 -9.69 3.62
C GLY A 433 -14.81 -10.27 2.26
N GLY A 434 -14.26 -11.45 1.91
CA GLY A 434 -14.76 -12.27 0.81
C GLY A 434 -16.23 -12.64 1.00
N SER A 435 -16.66 -12.90 2.24
CA SER A 435 -18.05 -13.19 2.54
C SER A 435 -18.76 -11.96 3.13
N SER A 436 -19.77 -11.48 2.41
CA SER A 436 -20.72 -10.46 2.91
C SER A 436 -21.99 -11.09 3.49
N TYR A 437 -22.06 -12.42 3.59
CA TYR A 437 -23.24 -13.14 4.10
C TYR A 437 -23.77 -12.60 5.44
N PRO A 438 -22.92 -12.30 6.47
CA PRO A 438 -23.39 -11.77 7.75
C PRO A 438 -24.14 -10.44 7.66
N VAL A 439 -23.87 -9.65 6.62
CA VAL A 439 -24.45 -8.30 6.40
C VAL A 439 -25.23 -8.20 5.09
N SER A 440 -25.54 -9.35 4.48
CA SER A 440 -26.12 -9.42 3.13
C SER A 440 -27.48 -8.74 3.02
N SER A 441 -28.28 -8.74 4.10
CA SER A 441 -29.55 -8.01 4.19
C SER A 441 -29.38 -6.51 3.96
N ASP A 442 -28.30 -5.93 4.49
CA ASP A 442 -28.06 -4.50 4.51
C ASP A 442 -27.37 -4.00 3.22
N LEU A 443 -26.79 -4.93 2.46
CA LEU A 443 -26.15 -4.73 1.17
C LEU A 443 -27.07 -5.03 -0.02
N THR A 444 -28.38 -5.19 0.19
CA THR A 444 -29.34 -5.46 -0.91
C THR A 444 -29.70 -4.25 -1.75
N SER A 445 -29.47 -3.02 -1.27
CA SER A 445 -29.73 -1.78 -2.01
C SER A 445 -29.19 -0.55 -1.26
N GLY A 446 -29.11 0.58 -1.97
CA GLY A 446 -28.82 1.88 -1.37
C GLY A 446 -27.35 2.14 -1.06
N VAL A 447 -26.45 1.20 -1.35
CA VAL A 447 -25.00 1.44 -1.29
C VAL A 447 -24.61 2.37 -2.43
N VAL A 448 -23.82 3.40 -2.11
CA VAL A 448 -23.31 4.38 -3.08
C VAL A 448 -21.81 4.22 -3.33
N LYS A 449 -21.05 3.65 -2.38
CA LYS A 449 -19.61 3.39 -2.52
C LYS A 449 -19.14 2.32 -1.53
N VAL A 450 -18.14 1.54 -1.91
CA VAL A 450 -17.43 0.61 -1.01
C VAL A 450 -15.99 1.08 -0.83
N PHE A 451 -15.41 0.80 0.33
CA PHE A 451 -14.05 1.15 0.70
C PHE A 451 -13.34 -0.10 1.23
N SER A 452 -12.04 -0.23 0.95
CA SER A 452 -11.22 -1.37 1.34
C SER A 452 -10.15 -0.98 2.35
N SER A 453 -9.91 -1.84 3.34
CA SER A 453 -8.63 -1.95 4.05
C SER A 453 -7.96 -3.27 3.63
N ASP A 454 -6.74 -3.56 4.09
CA ASP A 454 -6.13 -4.86 3.76
C ASP A 454 -6.94 -6.04 4.31
N ASN A 455 -7.72 -5.84 5.39
CA ASN A 455 -8.43 -6.89 6.14
C ASN A 455 -9.96 -6.90 5.99
N GLY A 456 -10.57 -5.94 5.28
CA GLY A 456 -12.03 -5.90 5.17
C GLY A 456 -12.56 -4.77 4.28
N PHE A 457 -13.89 -4.61 4.30
CA PHE A 457 -14.63 -3.63 3.52
C PHE A 457 -15.60 -2.81 4.37
N ALA A 458 -15.92 -1.61 3.88
CA ALA A 458 -16.99 -0.77 4.39
C ALA A 458 -17.82 -0.19 3.23
N ALA A 459 -19.14 -0.40 3.25
CA ALA A 459 -20.09 0.15 2.28
C ALA A 459 -20.79 1.37 2.88
N LEU A 460 -20.68 2.51 2.19
CA LEU A 460 -21.42 3.73 2.49
C LEU A 460 -22.75 3.74 1.73
N LYS A 461 -23.86 3.96 2.44
CA LYS A 461 -25.20 4.06 1.86
C LYS A 461 -25.62 5.50 1.63
N SER A 462 -26.59 5.71 0.75
CA SER A 462 -27.10 7.04 0.37
C SER A 462 -27.74 7.81 1.53
N ASP A 463 -28.14 7.12 2.60
CA ASP A 463 -28.70 7.69 3.82
C ASP A 463 -27.63 7.99 4.89
N GLY A 464 -26.35 7.80 4.56
CA GLY A 464 -25.23 8.03 5.46
C GLY A 464 -24.95 6.91 6.47
N THR A 465 -25.65 5.77 6.37
CA THR A 465 -25.31 4.57 7.14
C THR A 465 -24.12 3.82 6.53
N VAL A 466 -23.38 3.10 7.38
CA VAL A 466 -22.19 2.33 6.98
C VAL A 466 -22.36 0.87 7.39
N VAL A 467 -22.10 -0.03 6.44
CA VAL A 467 -22.13 -1.48 6.65
C VAL A 467 -20.72 -2.02 6.47
N THR A 468 -20.21 -2.82 7.40
CA THR A 468 -18.80 -3.30 7.40
C THR A 468 -18.72 -4.81 7.46
N TRP A 469 -17.77 -5.43 6.76
CA TRP A 469 -17.52 -6.88 6.80
C TRP A 469 -16.05 -7.23 6.52
N GLY A 470 -15.61 -8.43 6.90
CA GLY A 470 -14.20 -8.84 6.97
C GLY A 470 -13.62 -8.81 8.39
N ALA A 471 -12.40 -9.31 8.58
CA ALA A 471 -11.81 -9.55 9.90
C ALA A 471 -11.42 -8.24 10.59
N PHE A 472 -12.06 -8.04 11.74
CA PHE A 472 -11.63 -7.12 12.77
C PHE A 472 -11.18 -7.85 14.06
N SER A 473 -10.93 -9.17 13.99
CA SER A 473 -10.53 -10.03 15.12
C SER A 473 -9.15 -9.62 15.68
N TYR A 474 -8.96 -9.21 16.95
CA TYR A 474 -9.47 -9.72 18.24
C TYR A 474 -9.54 -8.62 19.34
N PRO A 475 -10.26 -8.80 20.49
CA PRO A 475 -11.22 -9.84 20.86
C PRO A 475 -12.66 -9.29 20.99
N GLY A 476 -13.64 -9.93 20.35
CA GLY A 476 -15.05 -9.59 20.55
C GLY A 476 -15.97 -9.74 19.34
N GLY A 477 -15.89 -10.87 18.61
CA GLY A 477 -16.94 -11.34 17.72
C GLY A 477 -17.34 -10.43 16.54
N TYR A 478 -18.12 -11.00 15.61
CA TYR A 478 -18.80 -10.28 14.54
C TYR A 478 -19.97 -9.44 15.08
N ALA A 479 -19.74 -8.64 16.13
CA ALA A 479 -20.75 -7.68 16.56
C ALA A 479 -20.88 -6.66 15.43
N ASP A 480 -22.07 -6.58 14.84
CA ASP A 480 -22.41 -5.55 13.87
C ASP A 480 -22.17 -4.17 14.51
N ILE A 481 -21.03 -3.55 14.19
CA ILE A 481 -20.68 -2.22 14.68
C ILE A 481 -21.44 -1.13 13.94
N SER A 482 -22.31 -1.45 12.96
CA SER A 482 -23.09 -0.46 12.22
C SER A 482 -23.91 0.46 13.16
N GLU A 483 -24.48 -0.11 14.23
CA GLU A 483 -25.17 0.66 15.28
C GLU A 483 -24.23 1.60 16.05
N GLN A 484 -22.96 1.23 16.21
CA GLN A 484 -21.94 2.03 16.89
C GLN A 484 -21.36 3.12 15.98
N ILE A 485 -21.24 2.84 14.68
CA ILE A 485 -20.83 3.81 13.66
C ILE A 485 -21.89 4.90 13.50
N GLY A 486 -23.17 4.54 13.59
CA GLY A 486 -24.31 5.46 13.44
C GLY A 486 -24.57 5.88 11.99
N GLY A 487 -25.43 6.89 11.81
CA GLY A 487 -25.74 7.50 10.52
C GLY A 487 -24.95 8.78 10.23
N ASP A 488 -25.28 9.42 9.11
CA ASP A 488 -24.71 10.72 8.66
C ASP A 488 -23.23 10.71 8.27
N VAL A 489 -22.62 9.54 8.07
CA VAL A 489 -21.29 9.43 7.47
C VAL A 489 -21.38 9.89 6.02
N VAL A 490 -20.47 10.76 5.61
CA VAL A 490 -20.39 11.28 4.23
C VAL A 490 -19.17 10.77 3.50
N ARG A 491 -18.10 10.40 4.21
CA ARG A 491 -16.85 9.87 3.64
C ARG A 491 -16.18 8.87 4.57
N ILE A 492 -15.51 7.87 3.99
CA ILE A 492 -14.75 6.84 4.70
C ILE A 492 -13.30 6.88 4.22
N PHE A 493 -12.38 6.71 5.16
CA PHE A 493 -10.94 6.62 4.96
C PHE A 493 -10.43 5.33 5.57
N SER A 494 -9.40 4.73 4.98
CA SER A 494 -8.82 3.47 5.45
C SER A 494 -7.30 3.53 5.51
N ASN A 495 -6.74 2.78 6.46
CA ASN A 495 -5.36 2.30 6.42
C ASN A 495 -5.37 0.77 6.26
N TYR A 496 -4.25 0.08 6.43
CA TYR A 496 -4.21 -1.38 6.24
C TYR A 496 -5.11 -2.13 7.23
N PHE A 497 -5.35 -1.58 8.42
CA PHE A 497 -5.95 -2.31 9.53
C PHE A 497 -7.27 -1.72 10.05
N SER A 498 -7.60 -0.48 9.70
CA SER A 498 -8.67 0.31 10.33
C SER A 498 -9.32 1.30 9.37
N PHE A 499 -10.46 1.84 9.80
CA PHE A 499 -11.24 2.83 9.06
C PHE A 499 -11.60 4.04 9.93
N ALA A 500 -11.83 5.18 9.28
CA ALA A 500 -12.37 6.39 9.86
C ALA A 500 -13.49 6.98 8.98
N GLY A 501 -14.65 7.22 9.57
CA GLY A 501 -15.82 7.82 8.91
C GLY A 501 -15.98 9.29 9.31
N LEU A 502 -15.93 10.19 8.33
CA LEU A 502 -16.24 11.61 8.50
C LEU A 502 -17.75 11.84 8.34
N ARG A 503 -18.38 12.44 9.34
CA ARG A 503 -19.80 12.78 9.33
C ARG A 503 -20.07 14.19 8.78
N ALA A 504 -21.30 14.44 8.37
CA ALA A 504 -21.73 15.73 7.79
C ALA A 504 -21.55 16.94 8.74
N ASP A 505 -21.57 16.71 10.06
CA ASP A 505 -21.33 17.72 11.09
C ASP A 505 -19.82 17.99 11.35
N GLY A 506 -18.94 17.29 10.64
CA GLY A 506 -17.49 17.36 10.81
C GLY A 506 -16.97 16.58 12.01
N SER A 507 -17.76 15.69 12.61
CA SER A 507 -17.29 14.71 13.60
C SER A 507 -16.74 13.45 12.93
N VAL A 508 -15.90 12.69 13.64
CA VAL A 508 -15.28 11.45 13.12
C VAL A 508 -15.62 10.26 14.02
N VAL A 509 -15.95 9.14 13.39
CA VAL A 509 -16.11 7.84 14.03
C VAL A 509 -15.06 6.86 13.47
N THR A 510 -14.50 6.00 14.32
CA THR A 510 -13.40 5.09 13.96
C THR A 510 -13.78 3.66 14.31
N TRP A 511 -13.27 2.71 13.53
CA TRP A 511 -13.45 1.28 13.77
C TRP A 511 -12.30 0.47 13.14
N GLY A 512 -12.12 -0.77 13.60
CA GLY A 512 -11.06 -1.66 13.17
C GLY A 512 -10.05 -1.94 14.29
N ASN A 513 -8.79 -2.19 13.94
CA ASN A 513 -7.79 -2.57 14.94
C ASN A 513 -7.43 -1.40 15.88
N GLU A 514 -7.58 -1.63 17.19
CA GLU A 514 -7.28 -0.67 18.26
C GLU A 514 -5.93 0.03 18.10
N MET A 515 -4.87 -0.76 17.91
CA MET A 515 -3.49 -0.26 17.89
C MET A 515 -3.17 0.55 16.62
N PHE A 516 -3.98 0.40 15.57
CA PHE A 516 -3.75 0.99 14.26
C PHE A 516 -4.86 1.97 13.86
N GLY A 517 -5.43 2.66 14.85
CA GLY A 517 -6.35 3.78 14.63
C GLY A 517 -7.84 3.43 14.66
N GLY A 518 -8.20 2.17 14.98
CA GLY A 518 -9.58 1.72 15.12
C GLY A 518 -10.28 2.20 16.40
N PHE A 519 -9.54 2.63 17.43
CA PHE A 519 -10.09 3.27 18.62
C PHE A 519 -9.54 4.69 18.83
N SER A 520 -10.43 5.68 18.81
CA SER A 520 -10.10 7.10 19.01
C SER A 520 -10.66 7.68 20.32
N SER A 521 -11.01 6.85 21.30
CA SER A 521 -11.68 7.28 22.55
C SER A 521 -10.87 8.33 23.33
N HIS A 522 -9.54 8.22 23.33
CA HIS A 522 -8.63 9.15 24.02
C HIS A 522 -8.55 10.55 23.36
N ILE A 523 -9.03 10.71 22.13
CA ILE A 523 -9.12 11.99 21.40
C ILE A 523 -10.54 12.31 20.92
N ALA A 524 -11.56 11.63 21.46
CA ALA A 524 -12.94 11.79 21.01
C ALA A 524 -13.42 13.26 21.03
N ASP A 525 -13.06 14.02 22.06
CA ASP A 525 -13.39 15.44 22.17
C ASP A 525 -12.78 16.30 21.03
N GLN A 526 -11.61 15.91 20.53
CA GLN A 526 -10.90 16.63 19.45
C GLN A 526 -11.50 16.33 18.08
N LEU A 527 -12.05 15.13 17.91
CA LEU A 527 -12.71 14.63 16.71
C LEU A 527 -14.23 14.88 16.69
N ALA A 528 -14.80 15.49 17.73
CA ALA A 528 -16.24 15.69 17.85
C ALA A 528 -16.82 16.74 16.89
N TRP A 529 -15.99 17.57 16.24
CA TRP A 529 -16.45 18.60 15.30
C TRP A 529 -15.31 19.21 14.50
N GLY A 530 -15.66 19.79 13.35
CA GLY A 530 -14.78 20.66 12.57
C GLY A 530 -13.66 19.93 11.82
N VAL A 531 -13.67 18.60 11.73
CA VAL A 531 -12.79 17.86 10.82
C VAL A 531 -13.24 18.11 9.38
N ARG A 532 -12.28 18.46 8.54
CA ARG A 532 -12.47 18.69 7.11
C ARG A 532 -12.05 17.47 6.31
N GLU A 533 -10.89 16.90 6.57
CA GLU A 533 -10.27 15.82 5.79
C GLU A 533 -9.51 14.85 6.71
N ILE A 534 -9.35 13.60 6.30
CA ILE A 534 -8.54 12.60 7.02
C ILE A 534 -7.52 11.99 6.04
N TYR A 535 -6.31 11.77 6.54
CA TYR A 535 -5.19 11.18 5.80
C TYR A 535 -4.68 9.97 6.57
N ALA A 536 -4.15 8.98 5.85
CA ALA A 536 -3.74 7.70 6.42
C ALA A 536 -2.33 7.31 5.96
N THR A 537 -1.47 6.93 6.91
CA THR A 537 -0.27 6.12 6.64
C THR A 537 -0.68 4.64 6.58
N THR A 538 0.26 3.69 6.51
CA THR A 538 -0.11 2.26 6.54
C THR A 538 -0.85 1.87 7.82
N SER A 539 -0.64 2.60 8.92
CA SER A 539 -1.06 2.18 10.27
C SER A 539 -1.62 3.31 11.17
N SER A 540 -1.68 4.56 10.70
CA SER A 540 -2.12 5.72 11.51
C SER A 540 -2.93 6.71 10.69
N PHE A 541 -3.59 7.66 11.37
CA PHE A 541 -4.42 8.70 10.76
C PHE A 541 -4.05 10.11 11.23
N ALA A 542 -4.30 11.09 10.37
CA ALA A 542 -4.25 12.51 10.68
C ALA A 542 -5.48 13.23 10.12
N ALA A 543 -6.26 13.89 10.98
CA ALA A 543 -7.42 14.70 10.63
C ALA A 543 -7.05 16.18 10.53
N LEU A 544 -7.28 16.76 9.36
CA LEU A 544 -7.16 18.20 9.11
C LEU A 544 -8.51 18.88 9.40
N LYS A 545 -8.52 19.85 10.30
CA LYS A 545 -9.72 20.60 10.70
C LYS A 545 -9.94 21.86 9.86
N GLN A 546 -11.17 22.37 9.85
CA GLN A 546 -11.56 23.57 9.11
C GLN A 546 -10.79 24.84 9.52
N ASN A 547 -10.31 24.89 10.76
CA ASN A 547 -9.48 25.99 11.27
C ASN A 547 -7.98 25.82 10.94
N GLY A 548 -7.62 24.80 10.16
CA GLY A 548 -6.23 24.50 9.81
C GLY A 548 -5.41 23.82 10.92
N SER A 549 -6.07 23.31 11.98
CA SER A 549 -5.42 22.48 13.00
C SER A 549 -5.42 21.00 12.61
N VAL A 550 -4.49 20.21 13.16
CA VAL A 550 -4.36 18.76 12.88
C VAL A 550 -4.47 17.95 14.16
N VAL A 551 -5.20 16.82 14.07
CA VAL A 551 -5.34 15.83 15.15
C VAL A 551 -4.88 14.47 14.62
N THR A 552 -4.02 13.76 15.35
CA THR A 552 -3.44 12.47 14.93
C THR A 552 -3.80 11.34 15.90
N TRP A 553 -3.88 10.10 15.39
CA TRP A 553 -4.07 8.89 16.20
C TRP A 553 -3.64 7.63 15.44
N GLY A 554 -3.53 6.51 16.17
CA GLY A 554 -3.09 5.21 15.66
C GLY A 554 -1.71 4.84 16.17
N ASP A 555 -0.95 4.08 15.39
CA ASP A 555 0.39 3.66 15.77
C ASP A 555 1.34 4.86 15.90
N TYR A 556 2.03 4.94 17.04
CA TYR A 556 2.89 6.08 17.37
C TYR A 556 4.13 6.14 16.46
N TRP A 557 4.67 4.99 16.02
CA TRP A 557 5.80 4.95 15.08
C TRP A 557 5.42 5.43 13.69
N SER A 558 4.18 5.18 13.27
CA SER A 558 3.67 5.50 11.94
C SER A 558 2.98 6.87 11.86
N GLY A 559 3.26 7.78 12.81
CA GLY A 559 2.77 9.16 12.81
C GLY A 559 1.48 9.40 13.60
N GLY A 560 1.05 8.42 14.40
CA GLY A 560 -0.09 8.55 15.32
C GLY A 560 0.19 9.43 16.54
N ASP A 561 1.48 9.70 16.84
CA ASP A 561 1.91 10.68 17.84
C ASP A 561 2.60 11.87 17.15
N SER A 562 1.96 13.05 17.22
CA SER A 562 2.50 14.31 16.71
C SER A 562 2.88 15.30 17.84
N SER A 563 3.06 14.82 19.08
CA SER A 563 3.31 15.67 20.25
C SER A 563 4.58 16.53 20.11
N ALA A 564 5.60 16.04 19.40
CA ALA A 564 6.84 16.77 19.14
C ALA A 564 6.66 18.04 18.27
N VAL A 565 5.58 18.10 17.48
CA VAL A 565 5.27 19.21 16.55
C VAL A 565 3.90 19.84 16.82
N ALA A 566 3.27 19.52 17.95
CA ALA A 566 1.90 19.92 18.26
C ALA A 566 1.66 21.44 18.13
N ASP A 567 2.60 22.26 18.60
CA ASP A 567 2.52 23.73 18.52
C ASP A 567 2.42 24.24 17.07
N GLN A 568 3.05 23.54 16.12
CA GLN A 568 3.09 23.91 14.70
C GLN A 568 1.82 23.50 13.94
N LEU A 569 1.06 22.56 14.52
CA LEU A 569 -0.16 21.97 13.97
C LEU A 569 -1.46 22.56 14.55
N THR A 570 -1.36 23.68 15.28
CA THR A 570 -2.50 24.34 15.92
C THR A 570 -3.36 25.18 14.97
N GLU A 571 -2.79 25.64 13.84
CA GLU A 571 -3.47 26.39 12.79
C GLU A 571 -2.62 26.50 11.52
N GLY A 572 -3.25 26.95 10.44
CA GLY A 572 -2.57 27.30 9.18
C GLY A 572 -2.18 26.11 8.30
N VAL A 573 -2.51 24.87 8.64
CA VAL A 573 -2.31 23.73 7.74
C VAL A 573 -3.36 23.73 6.64
N VAL A 574 -2.92 23.58 5.38
CA VAL A 574 -3.79 23.54 4.19
C VAL A 574 -3.91 22.14 3.58
N SER A 575 -2.86 21.32 3.66
CA SER A 575 -2.90 19.92 3.21
C SER A 575 -1.97 19.03 4.04
N ILE A 576 -2.22 17.73 4.01
CA ILE A 576 -1.37 16.71 4.59
C ILE A 576 -1.06 15.67 3.51
N ILE A 577 0.18 15.20 3.46
CA ILE A 577 0.65 14.12 2.59
C ILE A 577 1.12 12.99 3.51
N ALA A 578 0.63 11.79 3.28
CA ALA A 578 1.01 10.60 4.02
C ALA A 578 1.98 9.74 3.20
N GLY A 579 3.13 9.40 3.79
CA GLY A 579 3.99 8.32 3.32
C GLY A 579 3.60 6.98 3.96
N ALA A 580 4.50 6.01 3.92
CA ALA A 580 4.30 4.70 4.54
C ALA A 580 4.15 4.79 6.06
N SER A 581 5.02 5.56 6.73
CA SER A 581 5.04 5.68 8.21
C SER A 581 5.29 7.12 8.69
N ALA A 582 5.17 8.10 7.82
CA ALA A 582 5.38 9.52 8.15
C ALA A 582 4.33 10.40 7.48
N PHE A 583 4.02 11.52 8.11
CA PHE A 583 3.16 12.55 7.56
C PHE A 583 3.93 13.84 7.36
N THR A 584 3.48 14.60 6.37
CA THR A 584 3.96 15.94 6.08
C THR A 584 2.76 16.87 5.93
N ALA A 585 2.77 18.04 6.58
CA ALA A 585 1.74 19.07 6.46
C ALA A 585 2.30 20.30 5.73
N LEU A 586 1.58 20.75 4.70
CA LEU A 586 1.83 22.03 4.04
C LEU A 586 0.98 23.11 4.70
N LYS A 587 1.59 24.25 5.02
CA LYS A 587 0.94 25.41 5.65
C LYS A 587 0.62 26.53 4.65
N THR A 588 -0.29 27.44 5.05
CA THR A 588 -0.72 28.60 4.26
C THR A 588 0.42 29.56 3.90
N ASP A 589 1.48 29.58 4.69
CA ASP A 589 2.69 30.40 4.47
C ASP A 589 3.74 29.68 3.62
N GLY A 590 3.41 28.51 3.08
CA GLY A 590 4.30 27.67 2.29
C GLY A 590 5.38 26.96 3.11
N SER A 591 5.26 26.94 4.45
CA SER A 591 6.12 26.15 5.33
C SER A 591 5.65 24.70 5.44
N VAL A 592 6.56 23.78 5.78
CA VAL A 592 6.29 22.34 5.88
C VAL A 592 6.61 21.82 7.27
N VAL A 593 5.71 21.01 7.82
CA VAL A 593 5.86 20.32 9.12
C VAL A 593 5.83 18.81 8.90
N VAL A 594 6.78 18.07 9.47
CA VAL A 594 6.86 16.60 9.33
C VAL A 594 6.78 15.90 10.69
N TRP A 595 6.21 14.68 10.72
CA TRP A 595 6.21 13.81 11.91
C TRP A 595 6.02 12.32 11.54
N GLY A 596 6.29 11.43 12.49
CA GLY A 596 6.27 9.97 12.30
C GLY A 596 7.66 9.35 12.31
N SER A 597 7.86 8.28 11.54
CA SER A 597 9.13 7.54 11.51
C SER A 597 10.27 8.36 10.89
N GLU A 598 11.29 8.68 11.69
CA GLU A 598 12.50 9.37 11.23
C GLU A 598 13.23 8.61 10.11
N TYR A 599 13.13 7.27 10.11
CA TYR A 599 13.72 6.41 9.10
C TYR A 599 12.97 6.42 7.76
N GLN A 600 11.70 6.84 7.74
CA GLN A 600 10.83 6.84 6.55
C GLN A 600 10.23 8.23 6.26
N GLY A 601 11.06 9.27 6.36
CA GLY A 601 10.73 10.60 5.86
C GLY A 601 10.29 11.65 6.88
N ALA A 602 10.26 11.34 8.18
CA ALA A 602 9.98 12.34 9.22
C ALA A 602 11.21 13.16 9.67
N ASN A 603 12.39 12.94 9.07
CA ASN A 603 13.61 13.69 9.39
C ASN A 603 13.95 14.72 8.30
N ILE A 604 13.83 16.00 8.62
CA ILE A 604 14.13 17.14 7.72
C ILE A 604 15.35 17.97 8.15
N ASN A 605 16.16 17.51 9.11
CA ASN A 605 17.19 18.35 9.75
C ASN A 605 18.20 18.99 8.75
N LEU A 606 18.42 18.36 7.59
CA LEU A 606 19.34 18.86 6.56
C LEU A 606 18.69 19.86 5.59
N VAL A 607 17.36 19.91 5.53
CA VAL A 607 16.59 20.72 4.58
C VAL A 607 15.56 21.63 5.24
N ALA A 608 15.54 21.69 6.58
CA ALA A 608 14.55 22.45 7.34
C ALA A 608 14.46 23.91 6.88
N ASP A 609 15.60 24.59 6.74
CA ASP A 609 15.69 25.99 6.27
C ASP A 609 15.06 26.18 4.88
N GLN A 610 15.11 25.16 4.02
CA GLN A 610 14.56 25.23 2.65
C GLN A 610 13.04 25.02 2.62
N LEU A 611 12.49 24.46 3.70
CA LEU A 611 11.08 24.11 3.88
C LEU A 611 10.33 25.12 4.77
N GLU A 612 10.96 26.24 5.16
CA GLU A 612 10.33 27.28 5.98
C GLU A 612 9.34 28.16 5.21
N SER A 613 9.38 28.19 3.88
CA SER A 613 8.44 28.96 3.04
C SER A 613 8.55 28.59 1.55
N GLY A 614 7.52 29.00 0.79
CA GLY A 614 7.52 28.94 -0.67
C GLY A 614 7.30 27.55 -1.24
N VAL A 615 6.94 26.54 -0.44
CA VAL A 615 6.49 25.23 -0.93
C VAL A 615 5.04 25.34 -1.40
N VAL A 616 4.75 24.80 -2.58
CA VAL A 616 3.41 24.77 -3.18
C VAL A 616 2.82 23.36 -3.26
N GLU A 617 3.67 22.34 -3.33
CA GLU A 617 3.27 20.95 -3.51
C GLU A 617 4.27 19.99 -2.87
N ILE A 618 3.79 18.83 -2.42
CA ILE A 618 4.60 17.78 -1.80
C ILE A 618 4.22 16.43 -2.42
N ILE A 619 5.22 15.64 -2.77
CA ILE A 619 5.14 14.35 -3.45
C ILE A 619 5.88 13.32 -2.60
N THR A 620 5.48 12.04 -2.65
CA THR A 620 6.08 10.97 -1.84
C THR A 620 6.35 9.70 -2.65
N THR A 621 7.39 8.95 -2.27
CA THR A 621 7.63 7.57 -2.71
C THR A 621 7.05 6.52 -1.77
N GLY A 622 6.41 6.96 -0.67
CA GLY A 622 6.13 6.15 0.51
C GLY A 622 7.23 6.28 1.57
N GLU A 623 8.51 6.21 1.22
CA GLU A 623 9.62 6.29 2.19
C GLU A 623 10.40 7.60 2.16
N ALA A 624 10.23 8.39 1.11
CA ALA A 624 10.84 9.70 0.92
C ALA A 624 9.80 10.71 0.42
N PHE A 625 10.14 11.99 0.52
CA PHE A 625 9.30 13.10 0.10
C PHE A 625 10.08 14.10 -0.77
N ALA A 626 9.38 14.82 -1.62
CA ALA A 626 9.88 15.94 -2.42
C ALA A 626 8.88 17.09 -2.38
N ALA A 627 9.35 18.31 -2.11
CA ALA A 627 8.56 19.54 -2.09
C ALA A 627 8.90 20.38 -3.33
N ILE A 628 7.88 20.75 -4.10
CA ILE A 628 8.00 21.70 -5.22
C ILE A 628 7.74 23.10 -4.67
N LYS A 629 8.60 24.05 -5.02
CA LYS A 629 8.50 25.44 -4.59
C LYS A 629 7.90 26.35 -5.67
N GLU A 630 7.43 27.53 -5.27
CA GLU A 630 6.85 28.56 -6.15
C GLU A 630 7.76 28.96 -7.32
N ASP A 631 9.08 28.86 -7.13
CA ASP A 631 10.09 29.17 -8.15
C ASP A 631 10.42 27.98 -9.07
N GLY A 632 9.76 26.83 -8.87
CA GLY A 632 9.97 25.59 -9.61
C GLY A 632 11.11 24.71 -9.09
N SER A 633 11.82 25.13 -8.03
CA SER A 633 12.83 24.29 -7.37
C SER A 633 12.20 23.13 -6.62
N VAL A 634 12.96 22.04 -6.42
CA VAL A 634 12.52 20.86 -5.69
C VAL A 634 13.47 20.54 -4.53
N VAL A 635 12.89 20.30 -3.36
CA VAL A 635 13.62 19.94 -2.13
C VAL A 635 13.17 18.55 -1.70
N SER A 636 14.07 17.56 -1.62
CA SER A 636 13.73 16.19 -1.21
C SER A 636 14.37 15.77 0.10
N TRP A 637 13.71 14.88 0.85
CA TRP A 637 14.19 14.31 2.12
C TRP A 637 13.65 12.89 2.37
N GLY A 638 14.16 12.19 3.40
CA GLY A 638 13.78 10.82 3.77
C GLY A 638 14.85 9.76 3.48
N SER A 639 14.46 8.48 3.41
CA SER A 639 15.35 7.29 3.40
C SER A 639 16.46 7.30 2.32
N PHE A 640 16.32 8.13 1.29
CA PHE A 640 17.31 8.31 0.21
C PHE A 640 17.74 9.78 -0.02
N GLY A 641 17.32 10.69 0.87
CA GLY A 641 17.50 12.14 0.78
C GLY A 641 18.77 12.69 1.43
N SER A 642 19.71 11.86 1.87
CA SER A 642 20.97 12.32 2.49
C SER A 642 22.14 12.49 1.52
N PHE A 643 21.98 12.29 0.20
CA PHE A 643 23.11 12.36 -0.75
C PHE A 643 22.88 13.09 -2.09
N LEU A 644 21.72 13.72 -2.36
CA LEU A 644 21.50 14.48 -3.61
C LEU A 644 20.70 15.79 -3.46
N THR A 645 20.76 16.49 -2.32
CA THR A 645 20.37 17.92 -2.30
C THR A 645 21.54 18.77 -2.81
N ALA A 646 21.94 18.54 -4.06
CA ALA A 646 22.97 19.33 -4.73
C ALA A 646 22.33 20.50 -5.51
N PRO A 647 23.06 21.62 -5.72
CA PRO A 647 22.68 22.70 -6.65
C PRO A 647 22.42 22.23 -8.08
N GLU A 648 22.80 20.98 -8.41
CA GLU A 648 22.67 20.36 -9.73
C GLU A 648 21.20 20.08 -10.13
N ILE A 649 20.36 19.69 -9.18
CA ILE A 649 18.93 19.46 -9.45
C ILE A 649 18.20 20.79 -9.67
N ASP A 650 18.61 21.82 -8.91
CA ASP A 650 18.00 23.15 -8.92
C ASP A 650 18.22 23.93 -10.24
N TRP A 651 19.31 23.66 -10.98
CA TRP A 651 19.49 24.22 -12.32
C TRP A 651 18.73 23.44 -13.40
N ALA A 652 18.71 22.10 -13.30
CA ALA A 652 18.08 21.23 -14.30
C ALA A 652 16.55 21.40 -14.33
N MET A 653 15.95 21.72 -13.18
CA MET A 653 14.50 21.90 -13.04
C MET A 653 13.97 23.30 -13.40
N ARG A 654 14.83 24.24 -13.82
CA ARG A 654 14.42 25.63 -14.19
C ARG A 654 13.52 25.73 -15.42
N GLY A 655 13.41 24.66 -16.20
CA GLY A 655 12.41 24.52 -17.27
C GLY A 655 10.96 24.39 -16.76
N GLY A 656 10.80 24.23 -15.44
CA GLY A 656 9.52 24.01 -14.78
C GLY A 656 9.18 22.53 -14.72
N VAL A 657 8.92 22.04 -13.50
CA VAL A 657 8.48 20.67 -13.24
C VAL A 657 7.01 20.54 -13.63
N LYS A 658 6.70 19.64 -14.57
CA LYS A 658 5.34 19.28 -14.96
C LYS A 658 4.77 18.21 -14.03
N GLU A 659 5.57 17.21 -13.67
CA GLU A 659 5.17 16.06 -12.85
C GLU A 659 6.40 15.43 -12.17
N VAL A 660 6.23 14.83 -10.99
CA VAL A 660 7.25 13.97 -10.36
C VAL A 660 6.65 12.61 -10.00
N VAL A 661 7.36 11.55 -10.35
CA VAL A 661 6.99 10.15 -10.11
C VAL A 661 8.02 9.48 -9.21
N GLY A 662 7.57 8.70 -8.24
CA GLY A 662 8.42 7.98 -7.27
C GLY A 662 8.43 6.47 -7.49
N SER A 663 9.61 5.86 -7.31
CA SER A 663 9.80 4.42 -7.03
C SER A 663 10.22 4.25 -5.56
N ALA A 664 10.42 3.03 -5.06
CA ALA A 664 10.81 2.85 -3.65
C ALA A 664 12.11 3.60 -3.29
N GLU A 665 13.05 3.76 -4.23
CA GLU A 665 14.41 4.25 -3.97
C GLU A 665 14.80 5.55 -4.72
N ALA A 666 13.94 6.06 -5.61
CA ALA A 666 14.27 7.20 -6.48
C ALA A 666 13.03 7.97 -6.95
N PHE A 667 13.25 9.19 -7.42
CA PHE A 667 12.26 10.06 -8.06
C PHE A 667 12.68 10.38 -9.51
N ALA A 668 11.70 10.67 -10.36
CA ALA A 668 11.88 11.18 -11.71
C ALA A 668 10.90 12.33 -11.98
N ALA A 669 11.41 13.50 -12.38
CA ALA A 669 10.62 14.66 -12.77
C ALA A 669 10.50 14.75 -14.29
N LEU A 670 9.28 14.86 -14.79
CA LEU A 670 9.00 15.30 -16.16
C LEU A 670 8.93 16.83 -16.17
N LEU A 671 9.72 17.47 -17.04
CA LEU A 671 9.69 18.92 -17.22
C LEU A 671 8.72 19.32 -18.35
N HIS A 672 8.32 20.58 -18.39
CA HIS A 672 7.39 21.09 -19.41
C HIS A 672 7.92 21.00 -20.85
N ASP A 673 9.24 20.94 -21.03
CA ASP A 673 9.87 20.73 -22.34
C ASP A 673 9.94 19.25 -22.76
N GLY A 674 9.44 18.34 -21.92
CA GLY A 674 9.44 16.90 -22.15
C GLY A 674 10.76 16.21 -21.84
N SER A 675 11.69 16.88 -21.14
CA SER A 675 12.90 16.26 -20.58
C SER A 675 12.63 15.63 -19.21
N VAL A 676 13.50 14.70 -18.79
CA VAL A 676 13.38 13.97 -17.52
C VAL A 676 14.62 14.15 -16.65
N VAL A 677 14.41 14.48 -15.37
CA VAL A 677 15.47 14.57 -14.36
C VAL A 677 15.24 13.49 -13.31
N VAL A 678 16.27 12.69 -12.98
CA VAL A 678 16.15 11.57 -12.03
C VAL A 678 17.10 11.80 -10.84
N TRP A 679 16.62 11.54 -9.63
CA TRP A 679 17.42 11.65 -8.40
C TRP A 679 16.98 10.64 -7.34
N GLY A 680 17.77 10.51 -6.27
CA GLY A 680 17.59 9.51 -5.22
C GLY A 680 18.78 8.56 -5.14
N SER A 681 18.55 7.24 -5.16
CA SER A 681 19.65 6.27 -5.15
C SER A 681 20.63 6.48 -6.33
N LEU A 682 21.93 6.51 -6.02
CA LEU A 682 23.02 6.73 -6.99
C LEU A 682 22.97 5.75 -8.17
N PHE A 683 22.43 4.56 -7.95
CA PHE A 683 22.23 3.56 -8.99
C PHE A 683 21.30 4.07 -10.11
N TYR A 684 20.21 4.74 -9.75
CA TYR A 684 19.23 5.25 -10.73
C TYR A 684 19.72 6.54 -11.37
N ALA A 685 20.33 7.43 -10.60
CA ALA A 685 20.92 8.67 -11.14
C ALA A 685 21.99 8.36 -12.20
N TYR A 686 22.91 7.44 -11.90
CA TYR A 686 23.93 7.02 -12.86
C TYR A 686 23.34 6.43 -14.15
N GLN A 687 22.28 5.62 -14.05
CA GLN A 687 21.61 5.07 -15.24
C GLN A 687 20.91 6.16 -16.06
N ALA A 688 20.23 7.10 -15.41
CA ALA A 688 19.59 8.22 -16.09
C ALA A 688 20.62 9.09 -16.84
N ASP A 689 21.81 9.29 -16.27
CA ASP A 689 22.91 10.00 -16.94
C ASP A 689 23.37 9.28 -18.21
N GLN A 690 23.45 7.94 -18.19
CA GLN A 690 23.75 7.17 -19.41
C GLN A 690 22.67 7.32 -20.48
N LEU A 691 21.43 7.62 -20.07
CA LEU A 691 20.26 7.79 -20.93
C LEU A 691 19.92 9.27 -21.19
N ALA A 692 20.80 10.21 -20.81
CA ALA A 692 20.51 11.64 -20.85
C ALA A 692 20.05 12.13 -22.23
N THR A 693 20.58 11.55 -23.32
CA THR A 693 20.16 11.89 -24.70
C THR A 693 18.73 11.43 -25.00
N GLU A 694 18.34 10.24 -24.51
CA GLU A 694 17.02 9.67 -24.74
C GLU A 694 15.94 10.37 -23.91
N LEU A 695 16.35 10.85 -22.73
CA LEU A 695 15.53 11.58 -21.74
C LEU A 695 15.60 13.12 -21.89
N ALA A 696 16.35 13.65 -22.87
CA ALA A 696 16.52 15.09 -23.07
C ALA A 696 15.27 15.81 -23.64
N GLY A 697 14.25 15.08 -24.07
CA GLY A 697 13.07 15.69 -24.68
C GLY A 697 12.10 14.70 -25.33
N GLY A 698 10.86 15.16 -25.51
CA GLY A 698 9.80 14.40 -26.16
C GLY A 698 9.17 13.32 -25.31
N VAL A 699 9.52 13.20 -24.03
CA VAL A 699 8.81 12.37 -23.06
C VAL A 699 7.46 13.02 -22.73
N VAL A 700 6.41 12.23 -22.71
CA VAL A 700 5.04 12.70 -22.43
C VAL A 700 4.47 12.15 -21.13
N GLU A 701 4.99 11.01 -20.66
CA GLU A 701 4.54 10.29 -19.47
C GLU A 701 5.71 9.49 -18.86
N ILE A 702 5.76 9.42 -17.53
CA ILE A 702 6.69 8.56 -16.78
C ILE A 702 5.84 7.67 -15.87
N VAL A 703 6.15 6.39 -15.80
CA VAL A 703 5.58 5.45 -14.83
C VAL A 703 6.68 4.76 -14.05
N ALA A 704 6.38 4.34 -12.82
CA ALA A 704 7.30 3.62 -11.95
C ALA A 704 6.62 2.41 -11.32
N ASN A 705 7.39 1.33 -11.12
CA ASN A 705 7.08 0.28 -10.16
C ASN A 705 8.03 0.41 -8.95
N SER A 706 8.07 -0.60 -8.08
CA SER A 706 8.88 -0.56 -6.86
C SER A 706 10.37 -0.26 -7.12
N TYR A 707 10.96 -0.69 -8.24
CA TYR A 707 12.41 -0.58 -8.47
C TYR A 707 12.81 -0.26 -9.92
N ALA A 708 11.88 0.19 -10.76
CA ALA A 708 12.17 0.57 -12.14
C ALA A 708 11.22 1.66 -12.64
N PHE A 709 11.63 2.32 -13.72
CA PHE A 709 10.89 3.36 -14.42
C PHE A 709 10.77 3.05 -15.91
N ALA A 710 9.71 3.55 -16.52
CA ALA A 710 9.52 3.59 -17.96
C ALA A 710 8.96 4.95 -18.39
N ALA A 711 9.54 5.55 -19.43
CA ALA A 711 9.13 6.80 -20.02
C ALA A 711 8.55 6.58 -21.42
N LEU A 712 7.33 7.05 -21.65
CA LEU A 712 6.70 7.07 -22.97
C LEU A 712 7.03 8.36 -23.70
N LYS A 713 7.51 8.25 -24.93
CA LYS A 713 7.81 9.39 -25.80
C LYS A 713 6.65 9.69 -26.74
N SER A 714 6.59 10.94 -27.21
CA SER A 714 5.58 11.46 -28.15
C SER A 714 5.59 10.76 -29.52
N ASP A 715 6.67 10.10 -29.89
CA ASP A 715 6.76 9.24 -31.08
C ASP A 715 6.29 7.79 -30.83
N GLY A 716 5.85 7.50 -29.60
CA GLY A 716 5.40 6.19 -29.14
C GLY A 716 6.54 5.21 -28.85
N SER A 717 7.78 5.67 -28.74
CA SER A 717 8.90 4.87 -28.23
C SER A 717 8.96 4.87 -26.69
N VAL A 718 9.58 3.84 -26.10
CA VAL A 718 9.71 3.69 -24.64
C VAL A 718 11.17 3.58 -24.21
N VAL A 719 11.53 4.34 -23.17
CA VAL A 719 12.85 4.31 -22.51
C VAL A 719 12.68 3.74 -21.10
N THR A 720 13.52 2.80 -20.68
CA THR A 720 13.41 2.14 -19.37
C THR A 720 14.72 2.21 -18.60
N TRP A 721 14.65 2.32 -17.27
CA TRP A 721 15.80 2.29 -16.37
C TRP A 721 15.44 1.77 -14.99
N GLY A 722 16.43 1.41 -14.18
CA GLY A 722 16.30 0.85 -12.85
C GLY A 722 16.80 -0.58 -12.73
N GLN A 723 16.25 -1.35 -11.79
CA GLN A 723 16.64 -2.75 -11.60
C GLN A 723 16.13 -3.62 -12.76
N SER A 724 17.02 -4.42 -13.34
CA SER A 724 16.71 -5.33 -14.45
C SER A 724 15.57 -6.28 -14.11
N ASP A 725 15.53 -6.75 -12.86
CA ASP A 725 14.54 -7.74 -12.41
C ASP A 725 13.11 -7.18 -12.33
N TYR A 726 12.97 -5.86 -12.42
CA TYR A 726 11.71 -5.12 -12.37
C TYR A 726 11.39 -4.42 -13.69
N GLY A 727 12.05 -4.79 -14.79
CA GLY A 727 11.80 -4.21 -16.12
C GLY A 727 12.60 -2.95 -16.41
N GLY A 728 13.64 -2.64 -15.63
CA GLY A 728 14.60 -1.59 -15.98
C GLY A 728 15.40 -1.91 -17.24
N ASP A 729 15.59 -3.19 -17.55
CA ASP A 729 16.18 -3.67 -18.80
C ASP A 729 15.08 -4.16 -19.76
N SER A 730 14.91 -3.47 -20.89
CA SER A 730 13.98 -3.82 -21.96
C SER A 730 14.66 -4.34 -23.22
N THR A 731 15.96 -4.66 -23.18
CA THR A 731 16.74 -5.05 -24.37
C THR A 731 16.17 -6.24 -25.13
N ALA A 732 15.54 -7.19 -24.42
CA ALA A 732 14.88 -8.36 -25.02
C ALA A 732 13.69 -7.98 -25.94
N VAL A 733 13.04 -6.84 -25.68
CA VAL A 733 11.85 -6.36 -26.40
C VAL A 733 12.08 -5.02 -27.09
N ALA A 734 13.30 -4.46 -27.08
CA ALA A 734 13.59 -3.12 -27.58
C ALA A 734 13.09 -2.86 -29.01
N GLY A 735 13.15 -3.87 -29.90
CA GLY A 735 12.64 -3.76 -31.27
C GLY A 735 11.11 -3.62 -31.40
N GLN A 736 10.36 -3.88 -30.33
CA GLN A 736 8.91 -3.71 -30.25
C GLN A 736 8.52 -2.40 -29.53
N LEU A 737 9.48 -1.72 -28.92
CA LEU A 737 9.30 -0.48 -28.16
C LEU A 737 9.83 0.76 -28.92
N THR A 738 10.10 0.65 -30.22
CA THR A 738 10.67 1.73 -31.04
C THR A 738 9.64 2.76 -31.56
N GLY A 739 8.34 2.56 -31.31
CA GLY A 739 7.28 3.43 -31.82
C GLY A 739 5.89 2.79 -31.76
N GLY A 740 4.85 3.63 -31.69
CA GLY A 740 3.46 3.20 -31.72
C GLY A 740 2.91 2.66 -30.39
N VAL A 741 3.66 2.75 -29.29
CA VAL A 741 3.13 2.56 -27.93
C VAL A 741 2.24 3.74 -27.58
N GLU A 742 1.04 3.47 -27.04
CA GLU A 742 0.07 4.49 -26.61
C GLU A 742 -0.03 4.58 -25.09
N ARG A 743 0.33 3.52 -24.36
CA ARG A 743 0.18 3.43 -22.91
C ARG A 743 1.15 2.43 -22.30
N ILE A 744 1.67 2.74 -21.11
CA ILE A 744 2.47 1.83 -20.29
C ILE A 744 1.67 1.44 -19.05
N ILE A 745 1.62 0.16 -18.74
CA ILE A 745 0.95 -0.41 -17.57
C ILE A 745 2.02 -0.94 -16.62
N THR A 746 1.96 -0.50 -15.37
CA THR A 746 2.88 -0.89 -14.31
C THR A 746 2.53 -2.28 -13.76
N ALA A 747 3.52 -3.18 -13.68
CA ALA A 747 3.40 -4.46 -13.00
C ALA A 747 4.38 -4.55 -11.81
N PRO A 748 4.14 -5.39 -10.79
CA PRO A 748 5.01 -5.48 -9.61
C PRO A 748 6.47 -5.85 -9.92
N ARG A 749 6.74 -6.54 -11.03
CA ARG A 749 8.08 -6.98 -11.46
C ARG A 749 8.39 -6.67 -12.92
N GLY A 750 7.79 -5.62 -13.47
CA GLY A 750 7.95 -5.31 -14.88
C GLY A 750 6.98 -4.25 -15.39
N PHE A 751 6.81 -4.22 -16.69
CA PHE A 751 5.89 -3.32 -17.39
C PHE A 751 5.23 -4.00 -18.57
N VAL A 752 4.10 -3.44 -19.01
CA VAL A 752 3.41 -3.82 -20.24
C VAL A 752 3.18 -2.57 -21.08
N ALA A 753 3.59 -2.59 -22.35
CA ALA A 753 3.29 -1.55 -23.32
C ALA A 753 2.11 -2.00 -24.19
N LEU A 754 1.09 -1.15 -24.30
CA LEU A 754 0.00 -1.30 -25.25
C LEU A 754 0.23 -0.42 -26.47
N THR A 755 0.23 -1.04 -27.64
CA THR A 755 0.48 -0.36 -28.92
C THR A 755 -0.81 -0.04 -29.66
N SER A 756 -0.73 0.96 -30.52
CA SER A 756 -1.83 1.45 -31.38
C SER A 756 -2.42 0.40 -32.33
N ASP A 757 -1.67 -0.65 -32.67
CA ASP A 757 -2.16 -1.81 -33.43
C ASP A 757 -2.81 -2.90 -32.54
N GLY A 758 -2.93 -2.62 -31.24
CA GLY A 758 -3.54 -3.48 -30.24
C GLY A 758 -2.65 -4.63 -29.80
N ALA A 759 -1.32 -4.51 -29.90
CA ALA A 759 -0.40 -5.48 -29.33
C ALA A 759 -0.09 -5.17 -27.86
N ALA A 760 0.27 -6.20 -27.10
CA ALA A 760 0.76 -6.07 -25.73
C ALA A 760 2.18 -6.62 -25.64
N VAL A 761 3.13 -5.76 -25.25
CA VAL A 761 4.55 -6.09 -25.10
C VAL A 761 4.89 -6.09 -23.61
N VAL A 762 5.34 -7.23 -23.09
CA VAL A 762 5.63 -7.42 -21.65
C VAL A 762 7.12 -7.63 -21.44
N TRP A 763 7.71 -7.02 -20.42
CA TRP A 763 9.10 -7.24 -20.03
C TRP A 763 9.34 -7.13 -18.52
N GLY A 764 10.41 -7.77 -18.04
CA GLY A 764 10.75 -7.91 -16.62
C GLY A 764 11.07 -9.37 -16.25
N ASN A 765 11.94 -9.58 -15.26
CA ASN A 765 12.55 -10.89 -15.02
C ASN A 765 11.53 -11.98 -14.66
N GLY A 766 11.55 -13.04 -15.47
CA GLY A 766 10.67 -14.20 -15.33
C GLY A 766 9.38 -14.10 -16.13
N LEU A 767 9.18 -13.02 -16.89
CA LEU A 767 7.97 -12.76 -17.67
C LEU A 767 8.12 -13.10 -19.15
N GLU A 768 9.31 -12.98 -19.74
CA GLU A 768 9.47 -13.11 -21.20
C GLU A 768 9.27 -14.55 -21.70
N GLU A 769 9.74 -15.55 -20.95
CA GLU A 769 9.59 -16.96 -21.31
C GLU A 769 8.11 -17.36 -21.39
N GLU A 770 7.31 -16.96 -20.40
CA GLU A 770 5.87 -17.28 -20.36
C GLU A 770 5.09 -16.46 -21.39
N THR A 771 5.45 -15.18 -21.58
CA THR A 771 4.83 -14.31 -22.60
C THR A 771 5.07 -14.86 -24.01
N SER A 772 6.23 -15.49 -24.25
CA SER A 772 6.55 -16.10 -25.55
C SER A 772 5.57 -17.22 -25.96
N LEU A 773 4.93 -17.88 -24.98
CA LEU A 773 3.93 -18.93 -25.23
C LEU A 773 2.62 -18.36 -25.80
N VAL A 774 2.29 -17.12 -25.46
CA VAL A 774 1.04 -16.44 -25.86
C VAL A 774 1.27 -15.26 -26.82
N ALA A 775 2.51 -15.01 -27.26
CA ALA A 775 2.89 -13.86 -28.07
C ALA A 775 2.03 -13.68 -29.34
N ALA A 776 1.61 -14.77 -29.99
CA ALA A 776 0.73 -14.70 -31.16
C ALA A 776 -0.68 -14.17 -30.83
N GLN A 777 -1.17 -14.43 -29.62
CA GLN A 777 -2.49 -13.99 -29.16
C GLN A 777 -2.48 -12.53 -28.72
N LEU A 778 -1.34 -12.07 -28.19
CA LEU A 778 -1.07 -10.70 -27.76
C LEU A 778 -0.62 -9.77 -28.90
N ALA A 779 -0.48 -10.26 -30.12
CA ALA A 779 0.03 -9.49 -31.26
C ALA A 779 -0.97 -8.46 -31.82
N SER A 780 -2.26 -8.54 -31.46
CA SER A 780 -3.28 -7.57 -31.91
C SER A 780 -4.59 -7.71 -31.12
N GLY A 781 -5.36 -6.63 -31.11
CA GLY A 781 -6.71 -6.58 -30.54
C GLY A 781 -6.76 -6.60 -29.01
N VAL A 782 -5.64 -6.45 -28.30
CA VAL A 782 -5.60 -6.23 -26.85
C VAL A 782 -6.00 -4.78 -26.56
N ILE A 783 -6.89 -4.59 -25.59
CA ILE A 783 -7.37 -3.27 -25.17
C ILE A 783 -7.02 -2.94 -23.72
N ASP A 784 -6.77 -3.97 -22.90
CA ASP A 784 -6.38 -3.81 -21.51
C ASP A 784 -5.56 -5.00 -21.01
N VAL A 785 -4.69 -4.78 -20.02
CA VAL A 785 -3.87 -5.83 -19.39
C VAL A 785 -3.80 -5.58 -17.89
N LEU A 786 -4.14 -6.58 -17.09
CA LEU A 786 -3.98 -6.55 -15.64
C LEU A 786 -2.84 -7.47 -15.19
N PRO A 787 -1.84 -6.93 -14.48
CA PRO A 787 -0.81 -7.72 -13.82
C PRO A 787 -1.19 -8.06 -12.38
N ALA A 788 -0.81 -9.27 -11.96
CA ALA A 788 -0.72 -9.70 -10.56
C ALA A 788 0.69 -10.28 -10.31
N ASN A 789 0.93 -10.92 -9.16
CA ASN A 789 2.28 -11.35 -8.75
C ASN A 789 2.88 -12.47 -9.64
N GLY A 790 3.34 -12.11 -10.84
CA GLY A 790 3.92 -13.02 -11.83
C GLY A 790 2.91 -13.67 -12.79
N ILE A 791 1.65 -13.26 -12.76
CA ILE A 791 0.56 -13.72 -13.64
C ILE A 791 -0.17 -12.52 -14.26
N PHE A 792 -0.71 -12.70 -15.46
CA PHE A 792 -1.28 -11.62 -16.28
C PHE A 792 -2.57 -12.07 -16.95
N ALA A 793 -3.46 -11.10 -17.19
CA ALA A 793 -4.66 -11.26 -17.99
C ALA A 793 -4.85 -10.07 -18.94
N ALA A 794 -4.99 -10.33 -20.23
CA ALA A 794 -5.24 -9.34 -21.27
C ALA A 794 -6.67 -9.47 -21.79
N LEU A 795 -7.42 -8.37 -21.77
CA LEU A 795 -8.73 -8.27 -22.40
C LEU A 795 -8.56 -7.86 -23.86
N LYS A 796 -9.25 -8.57 -24.76
CA LYS A 796 -9.29 -8.26 -26.18
C LYS A 796 -10.58 -7.55 -26.58
N ALA A 797 -10.52 -6.77 -27.67
CA ALA A 797 -11.64 -6.02 -28.23
C ALA A 797 -12.83 -6.90 -28.67
N ASP A 798 -12.59 -8.19 -28.91
CA ASP A 798 -13.64 -9.18 -29.23
C ASP A 798 -14.29 -9.80 -27.97
N GLY A 799 -13.88 -9.36 -26.78
CA GLY A 799 -14.37 -9.83 -25.49
C GLY A 799 -13.76 -11.14 -25.03
N SER A 800 -12.69 -11.63 -25.69
CA SER A 800 -11.91 -12.77 -25.21
C SER A 800 -10.79 -12.33 -24.25
N VAL A 801 -10.36 -13.23 -23.36
CA VAL A 801 -9.25 -12.97 -22.43
C VAL A 801 -8.10 -13.92 -22.67
N VAL A 802 -6.89 -13.38 -22.72
CA VAL A 802 -5.63 -14.14 -22.80
C VAL A 802 -4.95 -14.07 -21.44
N THR A 803 -4.56 -15.20 -20.88
CA THR A 803 -3.89 -15.27 -19.57
C THR A 803 -2.55 -15.98 -19.69
N TRP A 804 -1.53 -15.51 -18.97
CA TRP A 804 -0.19 -16.11 -18.98
C TRP A 804 0.60 -15.78 -17.71
N GLY A 805 1.79 -16.37 -17.58
CA GLY A 805 2.66 -16.21 -16.41
C GLY A 805 2.74 -17.48 -15.55
N ARG A 806 3.50 -17.44 -14.46
CA ARG A 806 3.73 -18.60 -13.59
C ARG A 806 2.57 -18.79 -12.62
N PHE A 807 1.57 -19.51 -13.07
CA PHE A 807 0.40 -19.83 -12.26
C PHE A 807 0.75 -20.76 -11.10
N GLN A 808 0.52 -20.30 -9.86
CA GLN A 808 0.66 -21.10 -8.63
C GLN A 808 -0.67 -21.28 -7.86
N GLY A 809 -1.78 -20.78 -8.41
CA GLY A 809 -3.09 -20.89 -7.78
C GLY A 809 -3.73 -22.28 -7.94
N ASP A 810 -4.85 -22.49 -7.26
CA ASP A 810 -5.58 -23.75 -7.30
C ASP A 810 -6.48 -23.86 -8.54
N ARG A 811 -6.98 -22.73 -9.07
CA ARG A 811 -7.85 -22.68 -10.25
C ARG A 811 -7.20 -22.00 -11.44
N GLY A 812 -6.59 -22.81 -12.32
CA GLY A 812 -5.82 -22.34 -13.48
C GLY A 812 -6.69 -21.75 -14.60
N PRO A 813 -6.11 -20.86 -15.44
CA PRO A 813 -6.82 -20.27 -16.58
C PRO A 813 -7.34 -21.32 -17.58
N ASP A 814 -6.65 -22.45 -17.75
CA ASP A 814 -7.11 -23.56 -18.61
C ASP A 814 -8.48 -24.11 -18.19
N GLN A 815 -8.82 -23.99 -16.89
CA GLN A 815 -10.10 -24.47 -16.36
C GLN A 815 -11.26 -23.48 -16.61
N VAL A 816 -10.97 -22.22 -16.95
CA VAL A 816 -11.96 -21.16 -17.25
C VAL A 816 -11.86 -20.65 -18.70
N ALA A 817 -11.02 -21.27 -19.52
CA ALA A 817 -10.72 -20.80 -20.87
C ALA A 817 -11.97 -20.67 -21.77
N ASP A 818 -12.92 -21.61 -21.64
CA ASP A 818 -14.18 -21.56 -22.40
C ASP A 818 -15.06 -20.37 -21.99
N ASP A 819 -15.11 -20.06 -20.69
CA ASP A 819 -15.89 -18.93 -20.14
C ASP A 819 -15.29 -17.57 -20.51
N LEU A 820 -13.97 -17.53 -20.66
CA LEU A 820 -13.16 -16.39 -21.06
C LEU A 820 -13.04 -16.21 -22.58
N ALA A 821 -13.64 -17.09 -23.38
CA ALA A 821 -13.50 -17.06 -24.83
C ALA A 821 -14.26 -15.90 -25.52
N SER A 822 -15.26 -15.30 -24.85
CA SER A 822 -16.02 -14.16 -25.37
C SER A 822 -16.91 -13.52 -24.30
N GLY A 823 -17.38 -12.30 -24.57
CA GLY A 823 -18.35 -11.58 -23.75
C GLY A 823 -17.76 -10.91 -22.52
N VAL A 824 -16.45 -10.99 -22.28
CA VAL A 824 -15.80 -10.23 -21.21
C VAL A 824 -15.74 -8.76 -21.61
N VAL A 825 -16.16 -7.88 -20.70
CA VAL A 825 -16.14 -6.41 -20.89
C VAL A 825 -15.15 -5.72 -19.96
N LYS A 826 -14.77 -6.37 -18.85
CA LYS A 826 -13.84 -5.79 -17.87
C LYS A 826 -13.10 -6.87 -17.10
N LEU A 827 -11.86 -6.56 -16.71
CA LEU A 827 -11.06 -7.38 -15.80
C LEU A 827 -10.84 -6.62 -14.48
N VAL A 828 -10.67 -7.38 -13.40
CA VAL A 828 -10.26 -6.90 -12.06
C VAL A 828 -9.25 -7.90 -11.52
N THR A 829 -8.29 -7.42 -10.72
CA THR A 829 -7.24 -8.26 -10.13
C THR A 829 -6.95 -7.86 -8.69
N ASN A 830 -6.45 -8.80 -7.89
CA ASN A 830 -5.71 -8.52 -6.66
C ASN A 830 -4.32 -9.19 -6.74
N GLY A 831 -3.65 -9.40 -5.61
CA GLY A 831 -2.28 -9.93 -5.57
C GLY A 831 -2.08 -11.29 -6.28
N TYR A 832 -3.08 -12.18 -6.26
CA TYR A 832 -2.97 -13.56 -6.76
C TYR A 832 -4.21 -14.11 -7.48
N ALA A 833 -5.25 -13.29 -7.69
CA ALA A 833 -6.48 -13.70 -8.35
C ALA A 833 -7.03 -12.63 -9.30
N PHE A 834 -7.85 -13.08 -10.24
CA PHE A 834 -8.52 -12.27 -11.24
C PHE A 834 -10.03 -12.52 -11.23
N ALA A 835 -10.77 -11.51 -11.67
CA ALA A 835 -12.18 -11.58 -12.00
C ALA A 835 -12.44 -10.92 -13.36
N ALA A 836 -13.21 -11.58 -14.21
CA ALA A 836 -13.69 -11.08 -15.49
C ALA A 836 -15.19 -10.85 -15.41
N ILE A 837 -15.62 -9.61 -15.69
CA ILE A 837 -17.03 -9.23 -15.74
C ILE A 837 -17.48 -9.31 -17.20
N LYS A 838 -18.58 -10.00 -17.44
CA LYS A 838 -19.15 -10.23 -18.77
C LYS A 838 -20.29 -9.25 -19.09
N ASP A 839 -20.61 -9.11 -20.37
CA ASP A 839 -21.66 -8.23 -20.90
C ASP A 839 -23.07 -8.62 -20.45
N ASP A 840 -23.28 -9.89 -20.10
CA ASP A 840 -24.48 -10.41 -19.45
C ASP A 840 -24.50 -10.18 -17.92
N GLY A 841 -23.44 -9.58 -17.37
CA GLY A 841 -23.24 -9.32 -15.95
C GLY A 841 -22.59 -10.46 -15.16
N SER A 842 -22.25 -11.58 -15.80
CA SER A 842 -21.66 -12.73 -15.10
C SER A 842 -20.20 -12.47 -14.77
N VAL A 843 -19.73 -13.09 -13.68
CA VAL A 843 -18.35 -12.93 -13.20
C VAL A 843 -17.65 -14.27 -13.26
N VAL A 844 -16.53 -14.31 -13.97
CA VAL A 844 -15.64 -15.48 -14.07
C VAL A 844 -14.39 -15.18 -13.26
N VAL A 845 -14.03 -16.04 -12.31
CA VAL A 845 -12.85 -15.83 -11.45
C VAL A 845 -11.87 -16.99 -11.53
N TRP A 846 -10.58 -16.69 -11.40
CA TRP A 846 -9.49 -17.66 -11.41
C TRP A 846 -8.29 -17.12 -10.65
N GLY A 847 -7.39 -17.99 -10.19
CA GLY A 847 -6.31 -17.61 -9.26
C GLY A 847 -6.16 -18.55 -8.07
N GLU A 848 -5.46 -18.07 -7.04
CA GLU A 848 -5.37 -18.75 -5.74
C GLU A 848 -6.69 -18.63 -4.97
N ASN A 849 -7.20 -19.73 -4.42
CA ASN A 849 -8.55 -19.75 -3.85
C ASN A 849 -8.67 -18.83 -2.62
N SER A 850 -7.66 -18.85 -1.75
CA SER A 850 -7.50 -17.98 -0.56
C SER A 850 -7.35 -16.49 -0.90
N TRP A 851 -7.38 -16.12 -2.18
CA TRP A 851 -7.27 -14.74 -2.65
C TRP A 851 -8.42 -14.39 -3.59
N GLY A 852 -9.50 -15.17 -3.66
CA GLY A 852 -10.63 -14.88 -4.54
C GLY A 852 -10.48 -15.37 -5.97
N GLY A 853 -9.58 -16.33 -6.21
CA GLY A 853 -9.56 -17.14 -7.44
C GLY A 853 -10.79 -18.05 -7.61
N GLN A 854 -11.70 -18.04 -6.63
CA GLN A 854 -13.00 -18.71 -6.63
C GLN A 854 -14.07 -17.78 -6.04
N ALA A 855 -15.30 -17.87 -6.57
CA ALA A 855 -16.42 -16.98 -6.24
C ALA A 855 -17.62 -17.74 -5.63
N TYR A 856 -17.35 -18.85 -4.92
CA TYR A 856 -18.40 -19.76 -4.42
C TYR A 856 -19.40 -19.07 -3.48
N GLU A 857 -18.93 -18.18 -2.59
CA GLU A 857 -19.78 -17.44 -1.63
C GLU A 857 -20.71 -16.42 -2.30
N ALA A 858 -20.32 -15.89 -3.47
CA ALA A 858 -21.10 -14.94 -4.26
C ALA A 858 -22.05 -15.62 -5.25
N ALA A 859 -21.95 -16.93 -5.48
CA ALA A 859 -22.63 -17.61 -6.57
C ALA A 859 -24.17 -17.48 -6.49
N GLU A 860 -24.75 -17.53 -5.29
CA GLU A 860 -26.20 -17.30 -5.06
C GLU A 860 -26.61 -15.83 -5.23
N GLN A 861 -25.74 -14.88 -4.88
CA GLN A 861 -26.00 -13.43 -5.00
C GLN A 861 -25.72 -12.88 -6.39
N LEU A 862 -24.86 -13.55 -7.15
CA LEU A 862 -24.65 -13.34 -8.58
C LEU A 862 -25.81 -13.96 -9.37
N THR A 863 -26.45 -15.05 -8.94
CA THR A 863 -27.57 -15.67 -9.67
C THR A 863 -28.95 -15.02 -9.47
N SER A 864 -29.14 -14.15 -8.47
CA SER A 864 -30.47 -13.63 -8.09
C SER A 864 -30.99 -12.42 -8.90
N GLY A 865 -30.31 -12.01 -9.98
CA GLY A 865 -30.77 -10.94 -10.86
C GLY A 865 -30.21 -11.04 -12.28
N ALA A 866 -30.87 -11.84 -13.12
CA ALA A 866 -30.61 -12.02 -14.57
C ALA A 866 -29.32 -12.78 -14.96
N LEU A 867 -28.88 -13.73 -14.14
CA LEU A 867 -27.61 -14.43 -14.34
C LEU A 867 -27.80 -15.95 -14.28
N GLU A 868 -27.77 -16.60 -15.45
CA GLU A 868 -27.58 -18.05 -15.54
C GLU A 868 -26.08 -18.35 -15.42
N VAL A 869 -25.64 -18.80 -14.25
CA VAL A 869 -24.32 -19.42 -14.08
C VAL A 869 -24.39 -20.84 -14.64
N ASN A 870 -23.65 -21.09 -15.72
CA ASN A 870 -23.53 -22.41 -16.33
C ASN A 870 -22.46 -23.26 -15.59
N SER A 871 -22.53 -23.33 -14.26
CA SER A 871 -21.80 -24.32 -13.47
C SER A 871 -22.37 -24.36 -12.04
N ILE A 872 -23.22 -25.35 -11.80
CA ILE A 872 -23.76 -25.71 -10.49
C ILE A 872 -22.61 -26.23 -9.63
N TYR A 873 -22.24 -25.58 -8.51
CA TYR A 873 -21.84 -26.22 -7.23
C TYR A 873 -22.02 -25.20 -6.09
N SER A 874 -22.83 -25.56 -5.09
CA SER A 874 -23.34 -24.72 -3.99
C SER A 874 -22.36 -24.55 -2.82
N ASN A 875 -22.35 -23.32 -2.24
CA ASN A 875 -21.82 -22.87 -0.95
C ASN A 875 -21.32 -23.95 -0.02
N ASN A 876 -20.00 -24.14 0.12
CA ASN A 876 -19.38 -24.94 1.19
C ASN A 876 -17.85 -24.95 1.03
N TYR A 877 -17.08 -24.90 2.13
CA TYR A 877 -15.63 -25.18 2.06
C TYR A 877 -15.42 -26.63 1.60
N TYR A 878 -15.11 -26.81 0.32
CA TYR A 878 -15.10 -28.11 -0.32
C TYR A 878 -13.77 -28.85 -0.03
N ARG A 879 -13.81 -29.82 0.88
CA ARG A 879 -12.69 -30.71 1.22
C ARG A 879 -12.89 -32.05 0.55
N GLN A 880 -11.86 -32.55 -0.15
CA GLN A 880 -11.83 -33.92 -0.62
C GLN A 880 -10.73 -34.71 0.08
N GLY A 881 -11.08 -35.89 0.59
CA GLY A 881 -10.13 -36.94 0.92
C GLY A 881 -9.68 -37.70 -0.34
N SER A 882 -8.94 -38.78 -0.12
CA SER A 882 -8.42 -39.71 -1.11
C SER A 882 -9.19 -41.04 -1.05
N ASP A 883 -8.72 -42.08 -1.75
CA ASP A 883 -9.28 -43.43 -1.62
C ASP A 883 -8.66 -44.23 -0.45
N GLY A 884 -7.99 -43.57 0.52
CA GLY A 884 -7.48 -44.22 1.73
C GLY A 884 -7.70 -43.39 3.00
N ASP A 885 -7.47 -44.00 4.16
CA ASP A 885 -7.75 -43.41 5.49
C ASP A 885 -7.12 -42.01 5.69
N ASP A 886 -7.97 -40.99 5.78
CA ASP A 886 -7.58 -39.59 5.87
C ASP A 886 -7.95 -38.94 7.21
N LEU A 887 -7.21 -37.88 7.58
CA LEU A 887 -7.59 -36.94 8.64
C LEU A 887 -7.97 -35.61 7.98
N ILE A 888 -9.26 -35.30 7.98
CA ILE A 888 -9.82 -34.13 7.34
C ILE A 888 -10.26 -33.15 8.42
N ILE A 889 -9.68 -31.95 8.41
CA ILE A 889 -10.01 -30.88 9.37
C ILE A 889 -10.65 -29.75 8.58
N GLY A 890 -11.90 -29.42 8.88
CA GLY A 890 -12.61 -28.25 8.36
C GLY A 890 -12.07 -26.95 8.96
N TYR A 891 -12.42 -25.83 8.34
CA TYR A 891 -12.02 -24.49 8.81
C TYR A 891 -13.19 -23.84 9.58
N GLY A 892 -13.02 -22.60 10.06
CA GLY A 892 -14.15 -21.84 10.61
C GLY A 892 -15.14 -21.46 9.50
N GLY A 893 -16.39 -21.92 9.56
CA GLY A 893 -17.42 -21.73 8.52
C GLY A 893 -18.27 -22.98 8.29
N ALA A 894 -19.28 -22.89 7.40
CA ALA A 894 -20.03 -24.05 6.90
C ALA A 894 -19.26 -24.80 5.79
N ASN A 895 -19.00 -26.10 5.96
CA ASN A 895 -18.11 -26.94 5.15
C ASN A 895 -18.86 -28.01 4.32
N ILE A 896 -18.38 -28.35 3.10
CA ILE A 896 -18.73 -29.61 2.37
C ILE A 896 -17.51 -30.47 2.44
N ILE A 897 -17.62 -31.61 3.08
CA ILE A 897 -16.53 -32.57 3.17
C ILE A 897 -16.95 -33.83 2.42
N HIS A 898 -16.15 -34.26 1.45
CA HIS A 898 -16.27 -35.57 0.81
C HIS A 898 -15.00 -36.37 1.05
N ALA A 899 -15.03 -37.35 1.94
CA ALA A 899 -13.84 -38.10 2.32
C ALA A 899 -13.40 -39.14 1.26
N HIS A 900 -14.32 -39.53 0.36
CA HIS A 900 -14.13 -40.53 -0.70
C HIS A 900 -13.96 -41.95 -0.17
N GLY A 901 -12.83 -42.63 -0.28
CA GLY A 901 -12.72 -44.04 0.12
C GLY A 901 -11.75 -44.18 1.28
N GLY A 902 -11.98 -45.12 2.20
CA GLY A 902 -11.11 -45.26 3.37
C GLY A 902 -11.92 -45.33 4.64
N ASN A 903 -11.24 -45.34 5.79
CA ASN A 903 -11.85 -45.16 7.10
C ASN A 903 -11.37 -43.83 7.67
N ASP A 904 -12.17 -42.80 7.48
CA ASP A 904 -11.74 -41.42 7.61
C ASP A 904 -12.05 -40.81 8.98
N ARG A 905 -11.26 -39.84 9.39
CA ARG A 905 -11.47 -39.03 10.60
C ARG A 905 -11.69 -37.58 10.19
N ILE A 906 -12.88 -37.07 10.45
CA ILE A 906 -13.34 -35.79 9.91
C ILE A 906 -13.67 -34.87 11.07
N TYR A 907 -13.22 -33.62 11.04
CA TYR A 907 -13.71 -32.57 11.93
C TYR A 907 -14.38 -31.49 11.07
N GLY A 908 -15.67 -31.24 11.29
CA GLY A 908 -16.44 -30.24 10.55
C GLY A 908 -15.99 -28.82 10.87
N GLY A 909 -15.94 -28.48 12.16
CA GLY A 909 -15.67 -27.12 12.61
C GLY A 909 -16.93 -26.48 13.20
N PRO A 910 -16.91 -25.16 13.48
CA PRO A 910 -18.10 -24.44 13.91
C PRO A 910 -18.99 -24.02 12.72
N LEU A 911 -20.31 -23.91 12.96
CA LEU A 911 -21.44 -23.67 12.05
C LEU A 911 -21.98 -24.95 11.38
N ASP A 912 -22.98 -24.78 10.51
CA ASP A 912 -23.74 -25.89 9.91
C ASP A 912 -22.99 -26.51 8.73
N ASP A 913 -22.56 -27.77 8.84
CA ASP A 913 -21.75 -28.46 7.82
C ASP A 913 -22.54 -29.49 6.98
N PHE A 914 -22.00 -29.89 5.82
CA PHE A 914 -22.38 -31.08 5.06
C PHE A 914 -21.19 -32.03 4.96
N ILE A 915 -21.33 -33.24 5.49
CA ILE A 915 -20.22 -34.19 5.63
C ILE A 915 -20.61 -35.53 5.02
N ASP A 916 -19.87 -35.95 4.00
CA ASP A 916 -19.97 -37.22 3.31
C ASP A 916 -18.69 -38.05 3.55
N GLY A 917 -18.80 -39.10 4.38
CA GLY A 917 -17.69 -40.03 4.64
C GLY A 917 -17.35 -40.92 3.44
N GLY A 918 -18.24 -41.04 2.46
CA GLY A 918 -17.99 -41.83 1.27
C GLY A 918 -18.00 -43.35 1.50
N ALA A 919 -16.98 -44.05 1.03
CA ALA A 919 -16.86 -45.51 0.96
C ALA A 919 -15.86 -46.02 2.01
N GLY A 920 -16.35 -46.21 3.22
CA GLY A 920 -15.66 -46.84 4.33
C GLY A 920 -16.55 -47.81 5.09
N ASP A 921 -16.03 -48.40 6.16
CA ASP A 921 -16.85 -49.07 7.18
C ASP A 921 -16.69 -48.46 8.56
N ARG A 922 -16.03 -47.29 8.63
CA ARG A 922 -15.55 -46.69 9.88
C ARG A 922 -15.30 -45.18 9.81
N ASP A 923 -16.04 -44.48 8.96
CA ASP A 923 -15.93 -43.03 8.84
C ASP A 923 -16.42 -42.35 10.12
N THR A 924 -15.59 -41.49 10.68
CA THR A 924 -15.74 -40.93 12.03
C THR A 924 -15.74 -39.40 12.01
N LEU A 925 -16.86 -38.78 12.37
CA LEU A 925 -16.94 -37.34 12.65
C LEU A 925 -16.49 -37.06 14.09
N LEU A 926 -15.48 -36.22 14.27
CA LEU A 926 -14.92 -35.82 15.55
C LEU A 926 -15.74 -34.66 16.14
N ALA A 927 -16.33 -34.89 17.31
CA ALA A 927 -17.08 -33.91 18.08
C ALA A 927 -16.25 -33.45 19.30
N PHE A 928 -16.27 -32.16 19.62
CA PHE A 928 -15.45 -31.60 20.71
C PHE A 928 -16.09 -31.66 22.09
N HIS A 929 -17.41 -31.81 22.17
CA HIS A 929 -18.14 -31.79 23.45
C HIS A 929 -18.67 -33.17 23.86
N LEU A 930 -19.43 -33.26 24.96
CA LEU A 930 -19.94 -34.55 25.44
C LEU A 930 -21.04 -35.11 24.54
N PRO A 931 -21.22 -36.44 24.47
CA PRO A 931 -22.29 -37.06 23.70
C PRO A 931 -23.70 -36.55 24.05
N SER A 932 -23.97 -36.15 25.29
CA SER A 932 -25.28 -35.61 25.70
C SER A 932 -25.59 -34.24 25.09
N GLN A 933 -24.58 -33.55 24.56
CA GLN A 933 -24.71 -32.21 23.97
C GLN A 933 -24.99 -32.26 22.46
N TYR A 934 -25.16 -33.46 21.89
CA TYR A 934 -25.50 -33.65 20.49
C TYR A 934 -26.78 -34.48 20.34
N VAL A 935 -27.61 -34.07 19.40
CA VAL A 935 -28.83 -34.77 19.02
C VAL A 935 -28.73 -35.16 17.56
N TYR A 936 -28.98 -36.43 17.25
CA TYR A 936 -29.03 -36.89 15.86
C TYR A 936 -30.46 -37.20 15.43
N GLN A 937 -30.88 -36.67 14.29
CA GLN A 937 -32.19 -36.96 13.71
C GLN A 937 -32.15 -36.93 12.18
N ASP A 938 -32.57 -38.03 11.54
CA ASP A 938 -32.78 -38.13 10.09
C ASP A 938 -31.60 -37.64 9.22
N GLY A 939 -30.36 -37.96 9.62
CA GLY A 939 -29.15 -37.54 8.88
C GLY A 939 -28.63 -36.17 9.29
N VAL A 940 -29.15 -35.58 10.36
CA VAL A 940 -28.72 -34.28 10.89
C VAL A 940 -28.21 -34.45 12.32
N LEU A 941 -27.02 -33.96 12.62
CA LEU A 941 -26.44 -33.86 13.96
C LEU A 941 -26.54 -32.40 14.41
N SER A 942 -27.03 -32.14 15.62
CA SER A 942 -27.13 -30.78 16.17
C SER A 942 -26.45 -30.70 17.51
N GLY A 943 -25.61 -29.69 17.72
CA GLY A 943 -24.89 -29.48 18.98
C GLY A 943 -24.44 -28.02 19.16
N ALA A 944 -23.57 -27.77 20.14
CA ALA A 944 -23.03 -26.42 20.39
C ALA A 944 -22.16 -25.89 19.24
N GLU A 945 -21.66 -26.77 18.39
CA GLU A 945 -20.83 -26.43 17.22
C GLU A 945 -21.66 -26.00 16.01
N GLY A 946 -22.90 -26.45 15.86
CA GLY A 946 -23.73 -26.20 14.67
C GLY A 946 -24.78 -27.29 14.41
N ILE A 947 -25.43 -27.20 13.25
CA ILE A 947 -26.37 -28.20 12.72
C ILE A 947 -25.76 -28.83 11.44
N ASP A 948 -25.25 -30.04 11.56
CA ASP A 948 -24.51 -30.73 10.49
C ASP A 948 -25.37 -31.77 9.77
N GLN A 949 -25.32 -31.78 8.45
CA GLN A 949 -25.90 -32.81 7.60
C GLN A 949 -24.87 -33.91 7.32
N LEU A 950 -25.16 -35.13 7.76
CA LEU A 950 -24.27 -36.29 7.66
C LEU A 950 -24.74 -37.28 6.59
N VAL A 951 -23.81 -37.73 5.75
CA VAL A 951 -23.96 -38.75 4.72
C VAL A 951 -22.82 -39.76 4.88
N SER A 952 -23.13 -41.06 4.87
CA SER A 952 -22.11 -42.12 4.97
C SER A 952 -21.11 -41.94 6.12
N ILE A 953 -21.60 -41.54 7.30
CA ILE A 953 -20.81 -41.49 8.55
C ILE A 953 -21.28 -42.62 9.45
N GLU A 954 -20.38 -43.53 9.82
CA GLU A 954 -20.71 -44.65 10.70
C GLU A 954 -20.60 -44.30 12.20
N PHE A 955 -19.72 -43.36 12.56
CA PHE A 955 -19.45 -43.02 13.96
C PHE A 955 -19.28 -41.52 14.21
N ILE A 956 -19.71 -41.08 15.40
CA ILE A 956 -19.34 -39.81 16.01
C ILE A 956 -18.32 -40.09 17.12
N GLY A 957 -17.15 -39.47 17.02
CA GLY A 957 -16.03 -39.64 17.93
C GLY A 957 -15.98 -38.55 18.98
N PHE A 958 -16.13 -38.91 20.25
CA PHE A 958 -16.05 -38.01 21.40
C PHE A 958 -14.77 -38.23 22.20
N GLY A 959 -14.27 -37.19 22.88
CA GLY A 959 -13.11 -37.30 23.77
C GLY A 959 -11.74 -37.38 23.09
N PHE A 960 -11.67 -37.10 21.78
CA PHE A 960 -10.42 -37.07 21.02
C PHE A 960 -9.59 -35.80 21.25
N ASN A 961 -10.18 -34.76 21.83
CA ASN A 961 -9.54 -33.51 22.26
C ASN A 961 -8.66 -33.65 23.52
N TYR A 962 -8.83 -34.71 24.33
CA TYR A 962 -8.04 -34.94 25.55
C TYR A 962 -6.61 -35.47 25.30
N ASN A 963 -6.17 -35.60 24.04
CA ASN A 963 -4.87 -36.17 23.65
C ASN A 963 -4.58 -37.56 24.23
N ASP A 964 -5.62 -38.31 24.63
CA ASP A 964 -5.51 -39.63 25.24
C ASP A 964 -6.66 -40.54 24.80
N GLU A 965 -6.31 -41.59 24.06
CA GLU A 965 -7.27 -42.56 23.49
C GLU A 965 -8.08 -43.32 24.55
N ARG A 966 -7.71 -43.24 25.84
CA ARG A 966 -8.50 -43.85 26.93
C ARG A 966 -9.87 -43.20 27.10
N PHE A 967 -10.03 -41.94 26.71
CA PHE A 967 -11.29 -41.19 26.81
C PHE A 967 -12.05 -41.15 25.47
N ALA A 968 -11.36 -41.48 24.37
CA ALA A 968 -11.94 -41.46 23.04
C ALA A 968 -12.97 -42.60 22.85
N VAL A 969 -14.20 -42.26 22.49
CA VAL A 969 -15.32 -43.20 22.29
C VAL A 969 -15.99 -42.94 20.95
N LEU A 970 -16.33 -44.01 20.23
CA LEU A 970 -17.03 -43.99 18.95
C LEU A 970 -18.49 -44.39 19.18
N VAL A 971 -19.38 -43.41 19.06
CA VAL A 971 -20.83 -43.58 19.23
C VAL A 971 -21.48 -43.62 17.86
N ARG A 972 -22.44 -44.52 17.68
CA ARG A 972 -23.22 -44.56 16.43
C ARG A 972 -24.21 -43.41 16.39
N PRO A 973 -24.38 -42.70 15.26
CA PRO A 973 -25.33 -41.60 15.16
C PRO A 973 -26.75 -41.99 15.64
N GLU A 974 -27.22 -43.20 15.32
CA GLU A 974 -28.55 -43.68 15.74
C GLU A 974 -28.76 -43.80 17.26
N ASP A 975 -27.68 -43.84 18.06
CA ASP A 975 -27.76 -43.91 19.51
C ASP A 975 -27.87 -42.52 20.17
N LEU A 976 -27.71 -41.44 19.41
CA LEU A 976 -27.89 -40.03 19.82
C LEU A 976 -29.31 -39.49 19.54
N VAL A 977 -30.23 -40.34 19.09
CA VAL A 977 -31.62 -39.92 18.81
C VAL A 977 -32.38 -39.71 20.13
N GLU A 978 -32.86 -38.48 20.37
CA GLU A 978 -33.73 -38.18 21.51
C GLU A 978 -35.19 -38.49 21.17
N THR A 979 -35.85 -39.37 21.95
CA THR A 979 -37.28 -39.64 21.74
C THR A 979 -38.14 -38.76 22.64
N ALA A 980 -39.14 -38.08 22.07
CA ALA A 980 -40.08 -37.28 22.84
C ALA A 980 -40.97 -38.19 23.74
N GLY A 981 -40.52 -38.45 24.96
CA GLY A 981 -41.20 -39.27 25.97
C GLY A 981 -40.21 -39.95 26.93
N PRO A 982 -40.67 -40.62 28.00
CA PRO A 982 -39.78 -41.34 28.92
C PRO A 982 -39.07 -42.48 28.17
N GLY A 983 -37.79 -42.23 27.86
CA GLY A 983 -36.99 -42.99 26.91
C GLY A 983 -35.89 -42.11 26.32
N SER A 984 -35.11 -41.46 27.19
CA SER A 984 -33.89 -40.75 26.82
C SER A 984 -33.00 -41.63 25.94
N SER A 985 -32.17 -41.02 25.09
CA SER A 985 -31.27 -41.79 24.22
C SER A 985 -30.47 -42.80 25.06
N ASN A 986 -30.07 -43.94 24.48
CA ASN A 986 -29.30 -44.93 25.24
C ASN A 986 -28.01 -44.30 25.82
N VAL A 987 -27.45 -43.32 25.10
CA VAL A 987 -26.33 -42.50 25.54
C VAL A 987 -26.66 -41.70 26.80
N THR A 988 -27.73 -40.91 26.77
CA THR A 988 -28.17 -40.08 27.91
C THR A 988 -28.41 -40.93 29.15
N ARG A 989 -29.09 -42.07 29.03
CA ARG A 989 -29.36 -42.99 30.15
C ARG A 989 -28.10 -43.56 30.80
N ILE A 990 -27.06 -43.83 30.00
CA ILE A 990 -25.77 -44.29 30.52
C ILE A 990 -25.07 -43.15 31.28
N LEU A 991 -25.05 -41.94 30.71
CA LEU A 991 -24.44 -40.76 31.34
C LEU A 991 -25.13 -40.41 32.67
N GLU A 992 -26.47 -40.37 32.70
CA GLU A 992 -27.29 -40.17 33.91
C GLU A 992 -26.97 -41.23 34.97
N GLY A 993 -26.90 -42.51 34.59
CA GLY A 993 -26.58 -43.60 35.50
C GLY A 993 -25.16 -43.53 36.06
N ILE A 994 -24.19 -43.01 35.30
CA ILE A 994 -22.84 -42.74 35.81
C ILE A 994 -22.88 -41.59 36.82
N CYS A 995 -23.59 -40.50 36.54
CA CYS A 995 -23.79 -39.40 37.50
C CYS A 995 -24.43 -39.89 38.80
N ASP A 996 -25.46 -40.74 38.73
CA ASP A 996 -26.10 -41.35 39.91
C ASP A 996 -25.11 -42.14 40.76
N LEU A 997 -24.18 -42.88 40.13
CA LEU A 997 -23.13 -43.61 40.84
C LEU A 997 -22.11 -42.67 41.50
N TYR A 998 -21.70 -41.58 40.84
CA TYR A 998 -20.81 -40.58 41.42
C TYR A 998 -21.44 -39.87 42.61
N ILE A 999 -22.72 -39.51 42.53
CA ILE A 999 -23.48 -38.95 43.65
C ILE A 999 -23.54 -39.96 44.80
N ALA A 1000 -23.92 -41.21 44.52
CA ALA A 1000 -24.08 -42.22 45.56
C ALA A 1000 -22.77 -42.55 46.29
N TYR A 1001 -21.67 -42.72 45.55
CA TYR A 1001 -20.38 -43.15 46.09
C TYR A 1001 -19.54 -42.00 46.66
N PHE A 1002 -19.65 -40.80 46.09
CA PHE A 1002 -18.68 -39.73 46.33
C PHE A 1002 -19.31 -38.36 46.67
N ASP A 1003 -20.65 -38.25 46.66
CA ASP A 1003 -21.38 -37.01 46.94
C ASP A 1003 -20.95 -35.84 46.04
N ARG A 1004 -20.66 -36.12 44.76
CA ARG A 1004 -20.16 -35.12 43.81
C ARG A 1004 -20.53 -35.46 42.38
N ALA A 1005 -20.38 -34.48 41.50
CA ALA A 1005 -20.39 -34.71 40.05
C ALA A 1005 -19.10 -35.41 39.59
N PRO A 1006 -19.14 -36.17 38.48
CA PRO A 1006 -17.92 -36.66 37.84
C PRO A 1006 -17.14 -35.53 37.19
N GLU A 1007 -15.83 -35.72 37.05
CA GLU A 1007 -15.00 -34.95 36.12
C GLU A 1007 -15.34 -35.34 34.66
N PRO A 1008 -15.24 -34.43 33.66
CA PRO A 1008 -15.55 -34.74 32.26
C PRO A 1008 -14.82 -35.96 31.69
N GLU A 1009 -13.51 -36.09 31.97
CA GLU A 1009 -12.71 -37.23 31.52
C GLU A 1009 -13.12 -38.53 32.22
N GLY A 1010 -13.48 -38.45 33.51
CA GLY A 1010 -13.99 -39.58 34.28
C GLY A 1010 -15.31 -40.09 33.72
N LEU A 1011 -16.24 -39.17 33.41
CA LEU A 1011 -17.52 -39.49 32.79
C LEU A 1011 -17.32 -40.20 31.44
N LEU A 1012 -16.49 -39.65 30.55
CA LEU A 1012 -16.20 -40.25 29.23
C LEU A 1012 -15.49 -41.60 29.33
N TYR A 1013 -14.56 -41.76 30.27
CA TYR A 1013 -13.87 -43.04 30.49
C TYR A 1013 -14.86 -44.16 30.84
N TRP A 1014 -15.77 -43.92 31.77
CA TRP A 1014 -16.75 -44.92 32.19
C TRP A 1014 -17.84 -45.14 31.15
N PHE A 1015 -18.26 -44.07 30.47
CA PHE A 1015 -19.18 -44.14 29.35
C PHE A 1015 -18.62 -45.05 28.24
N LYS A 1016 -17.36 -44.87 27.84
CA LYS A 1016 -16.68 -45.74 26.87
C LYS A 1016 -16.70 -47.21 27.28
N ASN A 1017 -16.36 -47.51 28.54
CA ASN A 1017 -16.31 -48.88 29.04
C ASN A 1017 -17.68 -49.58 29.00
N ILE A 1018 -18.75 -48.83 29.24
CA ILE A 1018 -20.12 -49.35 29.15
C ILE A 1018 -20.56 -49.50 27.69
N TYR A 1019 -20.40 -48.43 26.91
CA TYR A 1019 -20.93 -48.33 25.56
C TYR A 1019 -20.19 -49.24 24.56
N GLU A 1020 -18.85 -49.22 24.54
CA GLU A 1020 -18.04 -50.08 23.65
C GLU A 1020 -17.60 -51.38 24.32
N GLY A 1021 -17.29 -51.34 25.62
CA GLY A 1021 -16.73 -52.47 26.36
C GLY A 1021 -17.76 -53.53 26.77
N GLY A 1022 -19.05 -53.22 26.66
CA GLY A 1022 -20.15 -54.12 27.01
C GLY A 1022 -20.34 -54.36 28.51
N ALA A 1023 -19.72 -53.52 29.36
CA ALA A 1023 -19.93 -53.54 30.80
C ALA A 1023 -21.28 -52.92 31.17
N GLY A 1024 -21.93 -53.41 32.23
CA GLY A 1024 -23.15 -52.80 32.78
C GLY A 1024 -22.83 -51.69 33.80
N LEU A 1025 -23.83 -50.89 34.16
CA LEU A 1025 -23.74 -49.98 35.32
C LEU A 1025 -23.43 -50.74 36.63
N ASP A 1026 -23.83 -52.02 36.72
CA ASP A 1026 -23.51 -52.88 37.85
C ASP A 1026 -22.05 -53.33 37.88
N ASP A 1027 -21.41 -53.50 36.73
CA ASP A 1027 -19.96 -53.76 36.64
C ASP A 1027 -19.16 -52.51 37.02
N LEU A 1028 -19.64 -51.33 36.60
CA LEU A 1028 -19.07 -50.04 36.98
C LEU A 1028 -19.13 -49.80 38.49
N SER A 1029 -20.30 -50.03 39.09
CA SER A 1029 -20.51 -49.91 40.54
C SER A 1029 -19.54 -50.79 41.35
N ARG A 1030 -19.26 -52.02 40.88
CA ARG A 1030 -18.23 -52.87 41.50
C ARG A 1030 -16.83 -52.29 41.34
N SER A 1031 -16.52 -51.72 40.17
CA SER A 1031 -15.21 -51.10 39.92
C SER A 1031 -14.96 -49.85 40.77
N PHE A 1032 -15.99 -49.09 41.13
CA PHE A 1032 -15.87 -47.93 42.03
C PHE A 1032 -15.42 -48.36 43.43
N ALA A 1033 -15.92 -49.50 43.92
CA ALA A 1033 -15.54 -50.02 45.23
C ALA A 1033 -14.05 -50.44 45.31
N ASP A 1034 -13.40 -50.67 44.17
CA ASP A 1034 -11.96 -50.96 44.10
C ASP A 1034 -11.08 -49.71 44.11
N GLN A 1035 -11.65 -48.51 43.87
CA GLN A 1035 -10.91 -47.26 43.78
C GLN A 1035 -10.38 -46.79 45.14
N ILE A 1036 -9.26 -46.05 45.11
CA ILE A 1036 -8.66 -45.48 46.31
C ILE A 1036 -9.59 -44.48 47.01
N GLU A 1037 -10.35 -43.71 46.22
CA GLU A 1037 -11.34 -42.73 46.70
C GLU A 1037 -12.42 -43.41 47.53
N TYR A 1038 -12.99 -44.52 47.07
CA TYR A 1038 -14.00 -45.28 47.83
C TYR A 1038 -13.47 -45.75 49.19
N ARG A 1039 -12.23 -46.25 49.25
CA ARG A 1039 -11.63 -46.71 50.51
C ARG A 1039 -11.33 -45.56 51.48
N GLN A 1040 -11.21 -44.34 50.98
CA GLN A 1040 -11.06 -43.14 51.79
C GLN A 1040 -12.43 -42.65 52.31
N THR A 1041 -13.46 -42.68 51.48
CA THR A 1041 -14.84 -42.31 51.85
C THR A 1041 -15.47 -43.33 52.81
N TYR A 1042 -15.26 -44.63 52.57
CA TYR A 1042 -15.82 -45.75 53.36
C TYR A 1042 -14.72 -46.70 53.85
N PRO A 1043 -14.04 -46.39 54.97
CA PRO A 1043 -12.93 -47.19 55.49
C PRO A 1043 -13.39 -48.58 55.98
N GLU A 1044 -12.48 -49.58 55.98
CA GLU A 1044 -12.73 -50.99 56.35
C GLU A 1044 -13.36 -51.20 57.76
N GLY A 1045 -13.37 -50.18 58.62
CA GLY A 1045 -13.97 -50.22 59.97
C GLY A 1045 -15.36 -49.60 60.10
N LEU A 1046 -15.91 -48.96 59.05
CA LEU A 1046 -17.24 -48.37 59.06
C LEU A 1046 -18.28 -49.48 59.25
N ASN A 1047 -19.20 -49.35 60.21
CA ASN A 1047 -20.20 -50.41 60.43
C ASN A 1047 -21.32 -50.34 59.37
N ASN A 1048 -22.08 -51.43 59.17
CA ASN A 1048 -23.10 -51.48 58.12
C ASN A 1048 -24.19 -50.39 58.30
N ARG A 1049 -24.45 -49.96 59.54
CA ARG A 1049 -25.43 -48.92 59.86
C ARG A 1049 -24.97 -47.54 59.39
N GLU A 1050 -23.75 -47.17 59.76
CA GLU A 1050 -23.11 -45.92 59.33
C GLU A 1050 -22.92 -45.88 57.81
N PHE A 1051 -22.64 -47.04 57.20
CA PHE A 1051 -22.53 -47.15 55.74
C PHE A 1051 -23.87 -46.90 55.04
N VAL A 1052 -24.96 -47.53 55.49
CA VAL A 1052 -26.29 -47.31 54.91
C VAL A 1052 -26.77 -45.88 55.12
N GLU A 1053 -26.54 -45.29 56.29
CA GLU A 1053 -26.85 -43.87 56.56
C GLU A 1053 -26.13 -42.94 55.59
N ALA A 1054 -24.83 -43.11 55.37
CA ALA A 1054 -24.05 -42.26 54.47
C ALA A 1054 -24.54 -42.31 53.01
N ILE A 1055 -24.91 -43.50 52.52
CA ILE A 1055 -25.43 -43.65 51.14
C ILE A 1055 -26.80 -43.01 50.99
N TYR A 1056 -27.66 -43.12 52.00
CA TYR A 1056 -28.97 -42.49 52.01
C TYR A 1056 -28.88 -40.97 52.12
N GLU A 1057 -27.90 -40.45 52.86
CA GLU A 1057 -27.63 -39.02 52.94
C GLU A 1057 -27.20 -38.47 51.57
N ASN A 1058 -26.19 -39.07 50.93
CA ASN A 1058 -25.71 -38.63 49.61
C ASN A 1058 -26.85 -38.61 48.56
N LEU A 1059 -27.63 -39.69 48.51
CA LEU A 1059 -28.68 -39.86 47.50
C LEU A 1059 -29.95 -39.04 47.78
N PHE A 1060 -30.38 -38.96 49.05
CA PHE A 1060 -31.73 -38.53 49.40
C PHE A 1060 -31.81 -37.46 50.50
N ASP A 1061 -30.68 -36.99 51.03
CA ASP A 1061 -30.60 -35.99 52.10
C ASP A 1061 -31.44 -36.34 53.34
N ARG A 1062 -31.52 -37.65 53.66
CA ARG A 1062 -32.30 -38.17 54.79
C ARG A 1062 -31.81 -39.52 55.26
N GLU A 1063 -32.11 -39.85 56.51
CA GLU A 1063 -31.98 -41.23 57.00
C GLU A 1063 -32.99 -42.20 56.33
N PRO A 1064 -32.64 -43.49 56.18
CA PRO A 1064 -33.59 -44.51 55.77
C PRO A 1064 -34.75 -44.64 56.76
N ASP A 1065 -35.96 -44.94 56.26
CA ASP A 1065 -37.05 -45.30 57.18
C ASP A 1065 -36.74 -46.63 57.89
N GLN A 1066 -37.33 -46.87 59.07
CA GLN A 1066 -37.01 -48.05 59.89
C GLN A 1066 -37.19 -49.38 59.13
N THR A 1067 -38.14 -49.47 58.19
CA THR A 1067 -38.41 -50.71 57.43
C THR A 1067 -37.35 -50.95 56.37
N GLY A 1068 -36.97 -49.92 55.62
CA GLY A 1068 -35.85 -49.97 54.67
C GLY A 1068 -34.52 -50.22 55.37
N TRP A 1069 -34.32 -49.61 56.53
CA TRP A 1069 -33.12 -49.78 57.33
C TRP A 1069 -32.95 -51.21 57.84
N ASP A 1070 -34.00 -51.79 58.43
CA ASP A 1070 -33.99 -53.16 58.91
C ASP A 1070 -33.77 -54.17 57.76
N TYR A 1071 -34.32 -53.88 56.57
CA TYR A 1071 -34.13 -54.70 55.37
C TYR A 1071 -32.67 -54.73 54.90
N TRP A 1072 -32.09 -53.56 54.64
CA TRP A 1072 -30.73 -53.45 54.09
C TRP A 1072 -29.66 -53.94 55.07
N ILE A 1073 -29.79 -53.59 56.35
CA ILE A 1073 -28.83 -54.01 57.38
C ILE A 1073 -28.87 -55.53 57.57
N ASN A 1074 -30.05 -56.14 57.55
CA ASN A 1074 -30.18 -57.58 57.66
C ASN A 1074 -29.47 -58.31 56.51
N ASP A 1075 -29.60 -57.83 55.28
CA ASP A 1075 -28.98 -58.46 54.11
C ASP A 1075 -27.45 -58.26 54.08
N LEU A 1076 -26.96 -57.10 54.53
CA LEU A 1076 -25.52 -56.82 54.68
C LEU A 1076 -24.89 -57.62 55.84
N ASP A 1077 -25.54 -57.69 57.00
CA ASP A 1077 -25.04 -58.43 58.18
C ASP A 1077 -25.01 -59.95 57.97
N GLN A 1078 -25.99 -60.48 57.22
CA GLN A 1078 -26.04 -61.90 56.85
C GLN A 1078 -25.13 -62.27 55.67
N GLY A 1079 -24.49 -61.28 55.03
CA GLY A 1079 -23.67 -61.49 53.83
C GLY A 1079 -24.48 -61.96 52.62
N LEU A 1080 -25.78 -61.68 52.59
CA LEU A 1080 -26.66 -61.92 51.45
C LEU A 1080 -26.45 -60.87 50.35
N MET A 1081 -25.93 -59.69 50.73
CA MET A 1081 -25.56 -58.60 49.84
C MET A 1081 -24.17 -58.07 50.23
N ALA A 1082 -23.35 -57.76 49.22
CA ALA A 1082 -22.06 -57.10 49.42
C ALA A 1082 -22.24 -55.57 49.38
N ARG A 1083 -21.38 -54.81 50.10
CA ARG A 1083 -21.49 -53.34 50.19
C ARG A 1083 -21.38 -52.66 48.83
N GLU A 1084 -20.51 -53.18 47.98
CA GLU A 1084 -20.32 -52.73 46.60
C GLU A 1084 -21.52 -53.01 45.69
N THR A 1085 -22.39 -53.96 46.04
CA THR A 1085 -23.64 -54.24 45.30
C THR A 1085 -24.84 -53.49 45.90
N PHE A 1086 -24.75 -53.15 47.18
CA PHE A 1086 -25.81 -52.43 47.90
C PHE A 1086 -26.07 -51.05 47.30
N ILE A 1087 -25.04 -50.26 47.01
CA ILE A 1087 -25.22 -48.87 46.54
C ILE A 1087 -26.03 -48.84 45.23
N PHE A 1088 -25.66 -49.66 44.25
CA PHE A 1088 -26.43 -49.79 43.00
C PHE A 1088 -27.84 -50.33 43.25
N SER A 1089 -28.03 -51.23 44.22
CA SER A 1089 -29.36 -51.75 44.58
C SER A 1089 -30.28 -50.68 45.19
N VAL A 1090 -29.72 -49.68 45.87
CA VAL A 1090 -30.50 -48.54 46.39
C VAL A 1090 -30.96 -47.62 45.26
N ILE A 1091 -30.08 -47.34 44.29
CA ILE A 1091 -30.41 -46.57 43.07
C ILE A 1091 -31.53 -47.27 42.29
N GLU A 1092 -31.37 -48.57 42.00
CA GLU A 1092 -32.40 -49.38 41.34
C GLU A 1092 -33.72 -49.41 42.15
N GLY A 1093 -33.62 -49.44 43.48
CA GLY A 1093 -34.77 -49.37 44.38
C GLY A 1093 -35.55 -48.05 44.27
N ALA A 1094 -34.84 -46.92 44.10
CA ALA A 1094 -35.46 -45.62 43.89
C ALA A 1094 -36.18 -45.54 42.53
N TYR A 1095 -35.55 -46.04 41.46
CA TYR A 1095 -36.13 -46.05 40.11
C TYR A 1095 -37.17 -47.14 39.86
N ALA A 1096 -37.27 -48.16 40.72
CA ALA A 1096 -38.33 -49.16 40.64
C ALA A 1096 -39.72 -48.53 40.75
N THR A 1097 -40.72 -49.09 40.06
CA THR A 1097 -42.12 -48.61 40.13
C THR A 1097 -42.72 -48.65 41.53
N SER A 1098 -42.11 -49.43 42.45
CA SER A 1098 -42.46 -49.51 43.87
C SER A 1098 -41.66 -48.57 44.77
N GLY A 1099 -40.65 -47.87 44.24
CA GLY A 1099 -39.82 -46.91 44.96
C GLY A 1099 -40.57 -45.60 45.25
N SER A 1100 -40.01 -44.77 46.15
CA SER A 1100 -40.55 -43.45 46.47
C SER A 1100 -40.59 -42.56 45.22
N ALA A 1101 -41.67 -41.80 45.04
CA ALA A 1101 -41.75 -40.81 43.96
C ALA A 1101 -40.79 -39.65 44.24
N ASP A 1102 -40.71 -39.22 45.49
CA ASP A 1102 -39.90 -38.10 45.95
C ASP A 1102 -38.40 -38.43 45.84
N ASP A 1103 -37.97 -39.63 46.27
CA ASP A 1103 -36.56 -40.04 46.18
C ASP A 1103 -36.09 -40.14 44.73
N ARG A 1104 -36.96 -40.67 43.84
CA ARG A 1104 -36.68 -40.75 42.41
C ARG A 1104 -36.57 -39.38 41.76
N GLN A 1105 -37.45 -38.46 42.15
CA GLN A 1105 -37.44 -37.10 41.63
C GLN A 1105 -36.23 -36.32 42.13
N LEU A 1106 -35.87 -36.45 43.41
CA LEU A 1106 -34.67 -35.86 43.98
C LEU A 1106 -33.40 -36.37 43.29
N LEU A 1107 -33.28 -37.68 43.10
CA LEU A 1107 -32.13 -38.27 42.41
C LEU A 1107 -32.04 -37.79 40.95
N ASN A 1108 -33.17 -37.76 40.23
CA ASN A 1108 -33.22 -37.16 38.90
C ASN A 1108 -32.74 -35.71 38.91
N HIS A 1109 -33.18 -34.90 39.88
CA HIS A 1109 -32.79 -33.50 39.97
C HIS A 1109 -31.28 -33.35 40.28
N LYS A 1110 -30.74 -34.15 41.20
CA LYS A 1110 -29.30 -34.15 41.54
C LYS A 1110 -28.45 -34.56 40.34
N HIS A 1111 -28.79 -35.63 39.62
CA HIS A 1111 -28.02 -35.98 38.42
C HIS A 1111 -28.15 -34.95 37.30
N ASN A 1112 -29.30 -34.26 37.20
CA ASN A 1112 -29.50 -33.27 36.13
C ASN A 1112 -28.63 -32.03 36.38
N ALA A 1113 -28.52 -31.60 37.63
CA ALA A 1113 -27.58 -30.57 38.04
C ALA A 1113 -26.12 -31.04 37.86
N SER A 1114 -25.83 -32.30 38.22
CA SER A 1114 -24.50 -32.89 38.03
C SER A 1114 -24.10 -32.93 36.57
N LEU A 1115 -24.90 -33.51 35.68
CA LEU A 1115 -24.59 -33.65 34.26
C LEU A 1115 -24.45 -32.28 33.60
N TYR A 1116 -25.33 -31.33 33.94
CA TYR A 1116 -25.23 -29.96 33.44
C TYR A 1116 -23.90 -29.29 33.82
N TYR A 1117 -23.42 -29.47 35.05
CA TYR A 1117 -22.12 -28.95 35.45
C TYR A 1117 -20.98 -29.53 34.60
N VAL A 1118 -21.01 -30.83 34.32
CA VAL A 1118 -20.00 -31.47 33.47
C VAL A 1118 -20.08 -31.00 32.01
N GLU A 1119 -21.30 -30.78 31.50
CA GLU A 1119 -21.53 -30.21 30.17
C GLU A 1119 -20.98 -28.79 30.05
N GLN A 1120 -21.17 -27.94 31.08
CA GLN A 1120 -20.62 -26.60 31.11
C GLN A 1120 -19.08 -26.61 31.18
N LEU A 1121 -18.49 -27.48 32.01
CA LEU A 1121 -17.03 -27.66 32.01
C LEU A 1121 -16.49 -28.14 30.64
N SER A 1122 -17.27 -28.93 29.90
CA SER A 1122 -16.90 -29.36 28.55
C SER A 1122 -17.01 -28.26 27.50
N LEU A 1123 -17.81 -27.21 27.74
CA LEU A 1123 -17.90 -26.01 26.90
C LEU A 1123 -16.83 -24.97 27.26
N HIS A 1124 -16.34 -25.01 28.51
CA HIS A 1124 -15.35 -24.09 29.08
C HIS A 1124 -14.09 -24.86 29.52
N PRO A 1125 -13.31 -25.44 28.59
CA PRO A 1125 -12.14 -26.27 28.92
C PRO A 1125 -11.01 -25.52 29.65
N GLU A 1126 -11.05 -24.19 29.66
CA GLU A 1126 -10.18 -23.32 30.46
C GLU A 1126 -10.49 -23.37 31.97
N GLU A 1127 -11.70 -23.75 32.35
CA GLU A 1127 -12.14 -23.86 33.73
C GLU A 1127 -11.77 -25.22 34.33
N LEU A 1128 -11.32 -25.22 35.58
CA LEU A 1128 -10.97 -26.44 36.30
C LEU A 1128 -12.16 -27.01 37.07
N PHE A 1129 -12.20 -28.33 37.23
CA PHE A 1129 -13.18 -28.98 38.10
C PHE A 1129 -13.11 -28.43 39.53
N ASP A 1130 -14.26 -28.00 40.06
CA ASP A 1130 -14.42 -27.39 41.37
C ASP A 1130 -15.23 -28.29 42.30
N ALA A 1131 -14.59 -28.76 43.37
CA ALA A 1131 -15.22 -29.61 44.38
C ALA A 1131 -16.39 -28.92 45.13
N GLY A 1132 -16.53 -27.60 45.01
CA GLY A 1132 -17.68 -26.85 45.52
C GLY A 1132 -19.03 -27.31 44.93
N ILE A 1133 -19.03 -28.02 43.79
CA ILE A 1133 -20.25 -28.58 43.18
C ILE A 1133 -21.06 -29.46 44.14
N SER A 1134 -20.40 -30.18 45.07
CA SER A 1134 -21.10 -30.99 46.08
C SER A 1134 -22.05 -30.16 46.95
N ALA A 1135 -21.68 -28.92 47.29
CA ALA A 1135 -22.55 -28.03 48.07
C ALA A 1135 -23.79 -27.59 47.29
N ILE A 1136 -23.68 -27.48 45.96
CA ILE A 1136 -24.84 -27.21 45.09
C ILE A 1136 -25.74 -28.43 45.04
N LEU A 1137 -25.19 -29.63 44.81
CA LEU A 1137 -25.95 -30.88 44.73
C LEU A 1137 -26.71 -31.19 46.03
N ASN A 1138 -26.13 -30.87 47.18
CA ASN A 1138 -26.76 -31.05 48.49
C ASN A 1138 -27.88 -30.04 48.80
N ASN A 1139 -27.99 -28.96 48.02
CA ASN A 1139 -29.10 -28.01 48.09
C ASN A 1139 -30.17 -28.25 47.01
N VAL A 1140 -29.92 -29.16 46.07
CA VAL A 1140 -30.94 -29.61 45.11
C VAL A 1140 -32.00 -30.42 45.87
N THR A 1141 -33.27 -30.14 45.61
CA THR A 1141 -34.41 -30.77 46.28
C THR A 1141 -35.35 -31.41 45.26
N TRP A 1142 -36.44 -32.03 45.73
CA TRP A 1142 -37.50 -32.55 44.84
C TRP A 1142 -38.26 -31.44 44.08
N GLU A 1143 -38.09 -30.17 44.42
CA GLU A 1143 -38.70 -29.03 43.71
C GLU A 1143 -37.89 -28.67 42.45
N ALA A 1144 -38.56 -28.49 41.32
CA ALA A 1144 -37.91 -28.21 40.03
C ALA A 1144 -37.12 -26.89 40.03
N ASP A 1145 -37.55 -25.89 40.81
CA ASP A 1145 -36.86 -24.60 40.94
C ASP A 1145 -35.44 -24.76 41.49
N SER A 1146 -35.20 -25.76 42.35
CA SER A 1146 -33.87 -26.00 42.93
C SER A 1146 -32.84 -26.45 41.89
N VAL A 1147 -33.26 -27.13 40.82
CA VAL A 1147 -32.39 -27.46 39.68
C VAL A 1147 -32.06 -26.22 38.88
N SER A 1148 -33.05 -25.35 38.65
CA SER A 1148 -32.84 -24.10 37.91
C SER A 1148 -31.85 -23.19 38.64
N ILE A 1149 -31.98 -23.08 39.97
CA ILE A 1149 -31.03 -22.35 40.81
C ILE A 1149 -29.64 -22.98 40.76
N ALA A 1150 -29.54 -24.31 40.85
CA ALA A 1150 -28.26 -25.00 40.72
C ALA A 1150 -27.56 -24.70 39.39
N LYS A 1151 -28.30 -24.68 38.28
CA LYS A 1151 -27.78 -24.31 36.96
C LYS A 1151 -27.37 -22.84 36.88
N GLU A 1152 -28.14 -21.93 37.45
CA GLU A 1152 -27.81 -20.50 37.51
C GLU A 1152 -26.50 -20.24 38.26
N ILE A 1153 -26.26 -20.94 39.37
CA ILE A 1153 -25.00 -20.84 40.11
C ILE A 1153 -23.82 -21.35 39.26
N VAL A 1154 -24.02 -22.45 38.54
CA VAL A 1154 -23.01 -22.98 37.61
C VAL A 1154 -22.72 -21.97 36.49
N ASP A 1155 -23.75 -21.43 35.83
CA ASP A 1155 -23.60 -20.44 34.75
C ASP A 1155 -22.88 -19.18 35.25
N GLN A 1156 -23.21 -18.72 36.45
CA GLN A 1156 -22.55 -17.58 37.09
C GLN A 1156 -21.06 -17.85 37.32
N ALA A 1157 -20.69 -19.06 37.75
CA ALA A 1157 -19.30 -19.44 37.92
C ALA A 1157 -18.55 -19.51 36.58
N MET A 1158 -19.20 -19.97 35.51
CA MET A 1158 -18.58 -20.05 34.18
C MET A 1158 -18.42 -18.69 33.49
N GLN A 1159 -19.29 -17.72 33.82
CA GLN A 1159 -19.29 -16.40 33.17
C GLN A 1159 -18.49 -15.34 33.94
N THR A 1160 -17.99 -15.66 35.14
CA THR A 1160 -17.27 -14.71 35.99
C THR A 1160 -15.97 -15.30 36.54
N PRO A 1161 -15.02 -14.48 37.01
CA PRO A 1161 -13.77 -14.99 37.58
C PRO A 1161 -13.90 -15.75 38.91
N GLN A 1162 -15.12 -15.97 39.42
CA GLN A 1162 -15.37 -16.61 40.71
C GLN A 1162 -15.61 -18.10 40.52
N THR A 1163 -14.94 -18.95 41.30
CA THR A 1163 -15.20 -20.39 41.26
C THR A 1163 -16.47 -20.73 42.05
N ILE A 1164 -17.02 -21.93 41.88
CA ILE A 1164 -18.16 -22.41 42.68
C ILE A 1164 -17.82 -22.36 44.18
N THR A 1165 -16.61 -22.78 44.56
CA THR A 1165 -16.13 -22.69 45.93
C THR A 1165 -16.16 -21.25 46.46
N ASP A 1166 -15.78 -20.26 45.66
CA ASP A 1166 -15.84 -18.85 46.05
C ASP A 1166 -17.30 -18.39 46.29
N ILE A 1167 -18.22 -18.80 45.40
CA ILE A 1167 -19.65 -18.50 45.52
C ILE A 1167 -20.24 -19.12 46.80
N VAL A 1168 -19.93 -20.40 47.06
CA VAL A 1168 -20.39 -21.13 48.26
C VAL A 1168 -19.84 -20.51 49.54
N GLN A 1169 -18.61 -19.98 49.51
CA GLN A 1169 -17.97 -19.37 50.68
C GLN A 1169 -18.41 -17.92 50.95
N ASP A 1170 -19.06 -17.25 50.00
CA ASP A 1170 -19.70 -15.95 50.22
C ASP A 1170 -21.12 -16.15 50.80
N PRO A 1171 -21.35 -15.88 52.09
CA PRO A 1171 -22.65 -16.17 52.71
C PRO A 1171 -23.78 -15.29 52.18
N VAL A 1172 -23.47 -14.09 51.66
CA VAL A 1172 -24.46 -13.17 51.10
C VAL A 1172 -24.87 -13.63 49.72
N PHE A 1173 -23.90 -14.02 48.90
CA PHE A 1173 -24.13 -14.50 47.54
C PHE A 1173 -24.84 -15.86 47.58
N TRP A 1174 -24.35 -16.79 48.40
CA TRP A 1174 -24.93 -18.13 48.58
C TRP A 1174 -26.37 -18.11 49.10
N SER A 1175 -26.68 -17.33 50.13
CA SER A 1175 -28.07 -17.22 50.64
C SER A 1175 -29.01 -16.50 49.67
N GLY A 1176 -28.47 -15.60 48.84
CA GLY A 1176 -29.22 -14.87 47.82
C GLY A 1176 -29.85 -15.77 46.76
N PHE A 1177 -29.16 -16.83 46.33
CA PHE A 1177 -29.67 -17.79 45.35
C PHE A 1177 -30.78 -18.68 45.89
N TRP A 1178 -30.61 -19.18 47.11
CA TRP A 1178 -31.55 -20.12 47.72
C TRP A 1178 -32.72 -19.44 48.45
N GLY A 1179 -32.71 -18.12 48.57
CA GLY A 1179 -33.80 -17.33 49.15
C GLY A 1179 -33.99 -17.52 50.66
N VAL A 1180 -32.89 -17.76 51.41
CA VAL A 1180 -32.92 -18.11 52.84
C VAL A 1180 -32.47 -16.98 53.75
#